data_AF-A0A268U7Q9-F1
#
_entry.id   AF-A0A268U7Q9-F1
#
_cell.length_a   1.000
_cell.length_b   1.000
_cell.length_c   1.000
_cell.angle_alpha   90.00
_cell.angle_beta   90.00
_cell.angle_gamma   90.00
#
_symmetry.space_group_name_H-M   'P 1'
#
loop_
_entity.id
_entity.type
_entity.pdbx_description
1 polymer ?
#
loop_
_entity_poly.entity_id
_entity_poly.type
_entity_poly.pdbx_seq_one_letter_code
_entity_poly.pdbx_strand_id
1 'polypeptide(L)'
;MRVLGLDIGISSIGWSLVEVDPKVQGVGEIIACGVRLFAQAENPKDGKSLALPRREARGARRANKRKRARIKQIKILLSKHFNVDLKDIVSEGEFLPNIFTTSKEFISPWELRSQGLDRKLNDEEFIRVLLHIAKRRGYNNSNQNQKNEKDGKVILESIKSNTEEMHRLGYRTIGEMMCKEHFSKEISRGIFENVRNKAKKESKDSEGSKPSYVRCVGRKDLQEEIKILFDSQRKFGNKGATDELEESYNKIAFYQRDLKSFESMVGKCEFYPEEKRASKCCYSAEEFINLTKIINTLAHITEKTKEVFSKEIIELILARAKSVKKGLSYKELRKILKLEDHPSIIFRGIDYTKKDIEKNTFIEFPKFHELRGYLSDFEEEFDSLDIKTLDEIANIIAFNKSQKILKEKFSKLPISKSMQERLILNQLGFDKTISLSLKVLYKLIPLMKEGKRYYEATKEAGLLEFSSKDVKKGFLPPLIDTDFKDTLNPVVNRAVSQYRKVVNAVIKKYGRLHKIHIEFARDISKNFNERKKIEIEQNKNRDLNNEAKRLCESIGLDPNGRNILKLKLWKQQDEFCIYSGDKITIQDLKEENKLQIDHIYPLSRSLDDSQNNKVLVFTTQNQLKGNKTPYEWIGSNKEKWEDLRNRINAMKRLPRNVGKKIMNTAFVDKSIGSRSEFLSRNLVDTGYINRLIGQYTSKYLEFLPLGKSEDTSAKSGSKGSKKHILTVSGELTSILRHYWGIDSKNRETHLHHFQDSLIIALATDANIQSLSNYLKSKEERYKDSKEKAKDIQENLQKYKKPVVEPLIDFRLKLEEAIKAIFVSRAPRRSVTGALHAQTIFKREEKWKEYGGGEGVNRALELGKIREINGGIVTNGDMVRVDIFKSKNKGKYHVVPIYTYDFAIGRLPNKAIVSGKNKLGVIKDWLEMDENFEFCFSLFKDDLVCIQTKKMHESVFAYYVGTTSSTGTLTFRHHSNCISDDEKEFFRTSSSSGFLAQNYGIQDLKVFKKCSVSVLGEISEVPFEARKDIRFKTTKK
;
A
#
# COMPACT_ATOMS: atom_id res chain seq x y z
N MET A 1 9.22 -3.00 -36.98
CA MET A 1 9.24 -3.65 -35.64
C MET A 1 8.09 -3.11 -34.83
N ARG A 2 7.22 -4.00 -34.33
CA ARG A 2 6.07 -3.61 -33.49
C ARG A 2 6.43 -3.50 -32.01
N VAL A 3 6.30 -2.30 -31.46
CA VAL A 3 6.66 -1.95 -30.09
C VAL A 3 5.44 -1.40 -29.35
N LEU A 4 5.11 -2.00 -28.21
CA LEU A 4 4.06 -1.49 -27.32
C LEU A 4 4.70 -0.75 -26.13
N GLY A 5 4.51 0.57 -26.06
CA GLY A 5 4.89 1.39 -24.91
C GLY A 5 3.75 1.51 -23.91
N LEU A 6 4.06 1.40 -22.62
CA LEU A 6 3.10 1.42 -21.52
C LEU A 6 3.59 2.32 -20.38
N ASP A 7 2.84 3.38 -20.08
CA ASP A 7 2.97 4.17 -18.86
C ASP A 7 1.96 3.66 -17.83
N ILE A 8 2.44 2.99 -16.79
CA ILE A 8 1.59 2.33 -15.80
C ILE A 8 1.60 3.14 -14.51
N GLY A 9 0.44 3.73 -14.19
CA GLY A 9 0.14 4.45 -12.95
C GLY A 9 -0.65 3.63 -11.92
N ILE A 10 -0.95 4.25 -10.78
CA ILE A 10 -1.73 3.62 -9.69
C ILE A 10 -3.21 3.44 -10.07
N SER A 11 -3.72 4.29 -10.96
CA SER A 11 -5.13 4.36 -11.38
C SER A 11 -5.31 4.59 -12.88
N SER A 12 -4.21 4.56 -13.65
CA SER A 12 -4.19 4.83 -15.09
C SER A 12 -3.13 3.96 -15.78
N ILE A 13 -3.38 3.62 -17.04
CA ILE A 13 -2.39 3.05 -17.97
C ILE A 13 -2.50 3.82 -19.28
N GLY A 14 -1.46 4.54 -19.67
CA GLY A 14 -1.29 5.00 -21.04
C GLY A 14 -0.68 3.88 -21.88
N TRP A 15 -1.14 3.72 -23.12
CA TRP A 15 -0.58 2.73 -24.04
C TRP A 15 -0.47 3.29 -25.46
N SER A 16 0.62 2.92 -26.14
CA SER A 16 0.91 3.28 -27.53
C SER A 16 1.55 2.12 -28.26
N LEU A 17 0.97 1.72 -29.38
CA LEU A 17 1.52 0.75 -30.31
C LEU A 17 2.12 1.49 -31.50
N VAL A 18 3.42 1.27 -31.75
CA VAL A 18 4.13 1.85 -32.88
C VAL A 18 4.77 0.76 -33.73
N GLU A 19 4.87 1.02 -35.02
CA GLU A 19 5.66 0.23 -35.96
C GLU A 19 6.86 1.10 -36.38
N VAL A 20 8.07 0.67 -36.03
CA VAL A 20 9.30 1.44 -36.27
C VAL A 20 10.35 0.59 -36.96
N ASP A 21 11.14 1.19 -37.84
CA ASP A 21 12.31 0.53 -38.39
C ASP A 21 13.44 0.51 -37.34
N PRO A 22 14.02 -0.66 -36.99
CA PRO A 22 15.08 -0.73 -35.99
C PRO A 22 16.43 -0.17 -36.49
N LYS A 23 16.61 0.00 -37.81
CA LYS A 23 17.85 0.46 -38.45
C LYS A 23 17.76 1.91 -38.91
N VAL A 24 16.58 2.38 -39.31
CA VAL A 24 16.39 3.72 -39.88
C VAL A 24 15.63 4.62 -38.93
N GLN A 25 16.30 5.67 -38.45
CA GLN A 25 15.71 6.66 -37.56
C GLN A 25 14.65 7.51 -38.30
N GLY A 26 13.56 7.85 -37.61
CA GLY A 26 12.48 8.69 -38.16
C GLY A 26 11.45 7.92 -39.02
N VAL A 27 11.73 6.66 -39.37
CA VAL A 27 10.84 5.82 -40.17
C VAL A 27 9.96 4.96 -39.25
N GLY A 28 8.67 5.26 -39.26
CA GLY A 28 7.67 4.52 -38.51
C GLY A 28 6.32 5.22 -38.45
N GLU A 29 5.37 4.58 -37.77
CA GLU A 29 4.00 5.04 -37.62
C GLU A 29 3.42 4.72 -36.24
N ILE A 30 2.46 5.55 -35.83
CA ILE A 30 1.63 5.29 -34.65
C ILE A 30 0.44 4.46 -35.11
N ILE A 31 0.40 3.18 -34.74
CA ILE A 31 -0.66 2.26 -35.15
C ILE A 31 -1.93 2.51 -34.35
N ALA A 32 -1.79 2.64 -33.03
CA ALA A 32 -2.91 2.83 -32.13
C ALA A 32 -2.42 3.31 -30.76
N CYS A 33 -3.29 4.00 -30.03
CA CYS A 33 -3.00 4.48 -28.70
C CYS A 33 -4.25 4.64 -27.85
N GLY A 34 -4.07 4.83 -26.55
CA GLY A 34 -5.18 5.15 -25.67
C GLY A 34 -4.79 5.25 -24.20
N VAL A 35 -5.80 5.50 -23.36
CA VAL A 35 -5.65 5.59 -21.90
C VAL A 35 -6.72 4.77 -21.23
N ARG A 36 -6.32 3.94 -20.26
CA ARG A 36 -7.20 3.10 -19.44
C ARG A 36 -7.16 3.53 -17.98
N LEU A 37 -8.25 4.05 -17.47
CA LEU A 37 -8.44 4.45 -16.08
C LEU A 37 -9.16 3.36 -15.26
N PHE A 38 -8.76 3.22 -14.00
CA PHE A 38 -9.37 2.28 -13.07
C PHE A 38 -9.32 2.80 -11.63
N ALA A 39 -10.24 2.33 -10.80
CA ALA A 39 -10.27 2.73 -9.39
C ALA A 39 -9.04 2.18 -8.65
N GLN A 40 -8.43 2.98 -7.79
CA GLN A 40 -7.34 2.55 -6.91
C GLN A 40 -7.81 1.45 -5.92
N ALA A 41 -6.93 0.50 -5.59
CA ALA A 41 -7.28 -0.66 -4.72
C ALA A 41 -7.10 -0.41 -3.21
N GLU A 42 -7.08 0.86 -2.81
CA GLU A 42 -7.01 1.34 -1.43
C GLU A 42 -7.91 2.55 -1.26
N ASN A 43 -8.20 2.92 -0.02
CA ASN A 43 -8.93 4.14 0.29
C ASN A 43 -8.03 5.36 0.00
N PRO A 44 -8.42 6.29 -0.88
CA PRO A 44 -7.61 7.46 -1.22
C PRO A 44 -7.31 8.38 -0.03
N LYS A 45 -8.14 8.37 1.02
CA LYS A 45 -8.00 9.27 2.18
C LYS A 45 -6.93 8.81 3.18
N ASP A 46 -6.84 7.51 3.43
CA ASP A 46 -5.99 6.95 4.50
C ASP A 46 -5.09 5.79 4.06
N GLY A 47 -5.14 5.40 2.77
CA GLY A 47 -4.31 4.34 2.20
C GLY A 47 -4.64 2.94 2.69
N LYS A 48 -5.70 2.77 3.50
CA LYS A 48 -6.05 1.45 4.02
C LYS A 48 -6.62 0.57 2.92
N SER A 49 -6.37 -0.74 3.03
CA SER A 49 -6.92 -1.72 2.10
C SER A 49 -8.46 -1.64 2.08
N LEU A 50 -9.06 -1.70 0.89
CA LEU A 50 -10.52 -1.81 0.74
C LEU A 50 -11.09 -3.07 1.42
N ALA A 51 -10.25 -4.07 1.70
CA ALA A 51 -10.65 -5.29 2.43
C ALA A 51 -10.64 -5.12 3.96
N LEU A 52 -10.02 -4.06 4.50
CA LEU A 52 -9.91 -3.86 5.94
C LEU A 52 -11.28 -3.63 6.62
N PRO A 53 -12.16 -2.73 6.13
CA PRO A 53 -13.49 -2.57 6.72
C PRO A 53 -14.30 -3.88 6.74
N ARG A 54 -14.17 -4.69 5.67
CA ARG A 54 -14.79 -6.02 5.60
C ARG A 54 -14.22 -6.97 6.66
N ARG A 55 -12.91 -6.96 6.89
CA ARG A 55 -12.22 -7.79 7.89
C ARG A 55 -12.65 -7.39 9.30
N GLU A 56 -12.69 -6.10 9.61
CA GLU A 56 -13.12 -5.54 10.90
C GLU A 56 -14.59 -5.88 11.18
N ALA A 57 -15.49 -5.62 10.23
CA ALA A 57 -16.90 -5.96 10.37
C ALA A 57 -17.12 -7.46 10.56
N ARG A 58 -16.36 -8.32 9.86
CA ARG A 58 -16.39 -9.78 10.07
C ARG A 58 -15.89 -10.15 11.46
N GLY A 59 -14.85 -9.48 11.96
CA GLY A 59 -14.34 -9.63 13.33
C GLY A 59 -15.41 -9.30 14.36
N ALA A 60 -16.03 -8.12 14.24
CA ALA A 60 -17.11 -7.65 15.10
C ALA A 60 -18.32 -8.60 15.09
N ARG A 61 -18.78 -9.06 13.91
CA ARG A 61 -19.88 -10.04 13.81
C ARG A 61 -19.56 -11.34 14.54
N ARG A 62 -18.34 -11.87 14.38
CA ARG A 62 -17.90 -13.08 15.08
C ARG A 62 -17.82 -12.85 16.59
N ALA A 63 -17.28 -11.72 17.04
CA ALA A 63 -17.21 -11.36 18.45
C ALA A 63 -18.61 -11.26 19.08
N ASN A 64 -19.55 -10.58 18.43
CA ASN A 64 -20.94 -10.44 18.88
C ASN A 64 -21.68 -11.78 18.89
N LYS A 65 -21.57 -12.60 17.82
CA LYS A 65 -22.17 -13.94 17.77
C LYS A 65 -21.67 -14.81 18.93
N ARG A 66 -20.37 -14.79 19.19
CA ARG A 66 -19.76 -15.57 20.28
C ARG A 66 -20.14 -15.05 21.66
N LYS A 67 -20.19 -13.72 21.84
CA LYS A 67 -20.68 -13.11 23.08
C LYS A 67 -22.12 -13.52 23.36
N ARG A 68 -23.01 -13.45 22.36
CA ARG A 68 -24.41 -13.89 22.49
C ARG A 68 -24.51 -15.38 22.82
N ALA A 69 -23.77 -16.25 22.12
CA ALA A 69 -23.75 -17.69 22.39
C ALA A 69 -23.26 -18.00 23.81
N ARG A 70 -22.17 -17.39 24.24
CA ARG A 70 -21.64 -17.55 25.62
C ARG A 70 -22.67 -17.13 26.66
N ILE A 71 -23.27 -15.95 26.51
CA ILE A 71 -24.27 -15.47 27.47
C ILE A 71 -25.49 -16.37 27.47
N LYS A 72 -25.94 -16.88 26.33
CA LYS A 72 -27.02 -17.87 26.27
C LYS A 72 -26.66 -19.15 27.02
N GLN A 73 -25.44 -19.66 26.87
CA GLN A 73 -24.97 -20.85 27.61
C GLN A 73 -24.94 -20.62 29.12
N ILE A 74 -24.43 -19.46 29.57
CA ILE A 74 -24.45 -19.09 31.00
C ILE A 74 -25.88 -18.98 31.52
N LYS A 75 -26.79 -18.34 30.76
CA LYS A 75 -28.21 -18.26 31.16
C LYS A 75 -28.85 -19.64 31.31
N ILE A 76 -28.58 -20.57 30.40
CA ILE A 76 -29.07 -21.96 30.49
C ILE A 76 -28.47 -22.69 31.69
N LEU A 77 -27.16 -22.51 31.95
CA LEU A 77 -26.49 -23.09 33.11
C LEU A 77 -27.13 -22.60 34.41
N LEU A 78 -27.30 -21.28 34.56
CA LEU A 78 -27.85 -20.66 35.76
C LEU A 78 -29.33 -20.99 35.97
N SER A 79 -30.14 -20.97 34.90
CA SER A 79 -31.56 -21.35 34.95
C SER A 79 -31.75 -22.77 35.49
N LYS A 80 -30.94 -23.73 35.01
CA LYS A 80 -30.99 -25.12 35.50
C LYS A 80 -30.50 -25.25 36.95
N HIS A 81 -29.45 -24.54 37.31
CA HIS A 81 -28.84 -24.65 38.64
C HIS A 81 -29.71 -24.05 39.75
N PHE A 82 -30.32 -22.87 39.49
CA PHE A 82 -31.14 -22.14 40.46
C PHE A 82 -32.64 -22.40 40.31
N ASN A 83 -33.04 -23.29 39.40
CA ASN A 83 -34.44 -23.59 39.07
C ASN A 83 -35.29 -22.33 38.73
N VAL A 84 -34.69 -21.39 37.99
CA VAL A 84 -35.35 -20.16 37.52
C VAL A 84 -35.80 -20.35 36.08
N ASP A 85 -37.00 -19.89 35.72
CA ASP A 85 -37.47 -19.97 34.34
C ASP A 85 -36.51 -19.21 33.41
N LEU A 86 -36.15 -19.84 32.29
CA LEU A 86 -35.28 -19.24 31.30
C LEU A 86 -35.88 -17.94 30.74
N LYS A 87 -37.22 -17.80 30.73
CA LYS A 87 -37.93 -16.59 30.32
C LYS A 87 -37.63 -15.39 31.22
N ASP A 88 -37.41 -15.60 32.52
CA ASP A 88 -37.10 -14.51 33.47
C ASP A 88 -35.67 -13.98 33.32
N ILE A 89 -34.80 -14.76 32.67
CA ILE A 89 -33.38 -14.43 32.48
C ILE A 89 -33.10 -14.03 31.02
N VAL A 90 -33.89 -14.49 30.05
CA VAL A 90 -33.76 -14.18 28.61
C VAL A 90 -34.63 -12.98 28.24
N SER A 91 -34.13 -12.10 27.37
CA SER A 91 -34.96 -11.00 26.84
C SER A 91 -35.72 -11.50 25.61
N GLU A 92 -37.04 -11.39 25.60
CA GLU A 92 -37.86 -11.51 24.40
C GLU A 92 -38.12 -10.10 23.84
N GLY A 93 -37.68 -9.84 22.61
CA GLY A 93 -37.91 -8.55 21.95
C GLY A 93 -37.18 -7.36 22.60
N GLU A 94 -37.93 -6.28 22.86
CA GLU A 94 -37.42 -4.99 23.35
C GLU A 94 -37.41 -4.86 24.88
N PHE A 95 -37.97 -5.84 25.60
CA PHE A 95 -38.08 -5.79 27.06
C PHE A 95 -36.84 -6.34 27.78
N LEU A 96 -36.53 -5.73 28.93
CA LEU A 96 -35.51 -6.27 29.83
C LEU A 96 -36.04 -7.56 30.47
N PRO A 97 -35.19 -8.58 30.71
CA PRO A 97 -35.61 -9.75 31.50
C PRO A 97 -36.04 -9.31 32.90
N ASN A 98 -36.99 -10.02 33.51
CA ASN A 98 -37.59 -9.68 34.81
C ASN A 98 -36.54 -9.39 35.89
N ILE A 99 -35.48 -10.21 35.95
CA ILE A 99 -34.35 -10.09 36.89
C ILE A 99 -33.50 -8.81 36.72
N PHE A 100 -33.72 -8.05 35.64
CA PHE A 100 -33.07 -6.77 35.36
C PHE A 100 -34.05 -5.58 35.33
N THR A 101 -35.30 -5.77 35.75
CA THR A 101 -36.29 -4.70 35.85
C THR A 101 -35.87 -3.72 36.94
N THR A 102 -35.85 -2.43 36.59
CA THR A 102 -35.36 -1.38 37.49
C THR A 102 -36.49 -0.90 38.39
N SER A 103 -36.38 -1.12 39.70
CA SER A 103 -37.24 -0.55 40.75
C SER A 103 -36.43 0.38 41.66
N LYS A 104 -37.08 1.08 42.61
CA LYS A 104 -36.38 1.88 43.64
C LYS A 104 -35.42 1.03 44.51
N GLU A 105 -35.65 -0.28 44.59
CA GLU A 105 -34.87 -1.25 45.36
C GLU A 105 -33.79 -1.95 44.51
N PHE A 106 -33.61 -1.56 43.25
CA PHE A 106 -32.66 -2.22 42.35
C PHE A 106 -31.20 -1.96 42.77
N ILE A 107 -30.55 -2.97 43.33
CA ILE A 107 -29.13 -2.93 43.67
C ILE A 107 -28.28 -3.19 42.42
N SER A 108 -27.29 -2.35 42.13
CA SER A 108 -26.44 -2.48 40.94
C SER A 108 -25.58 -3.75 40.95
N PRO A 109 -25.30 -4.42 39.81
CA PRO A 109 -24.37 -5.54 39.76
C PRO A 109 -22.93 -5.20 40.20
N TRP A 110 -22.52 -3.92 40.18
CA TRP A 110 -21.24 -3.50 40.75
C TRP A 110 -21.25 -3.53 42.28
N GLU A 111 -22.36 -3.09 42.86
CA GLU A 111 -22.57 -3.11 44.29
C GLU A 111 -22.75 -4.53 44.82
N LEU A 112 -23.52 -5.36 44.13
CA LEU A 112 -23.66 -6.79 44.45
C LEU A 112 -22.33 -7.55 44.40
N ARG A 113 -21.41 -7.18 43.51
CA ARG A 113 -20.04 -7.75 43.48
C ARG A 113 -19.22 -7.39 44.71
N SER A 114 -19.44 -6.22 45.31
CA SER A 114 -18.80 -5.84 46.57
C SER A 114 -19.52 -6.48 47.76
N GLN A 115 -20.85 -6.35 47.83
CA GLN A 115 -21.65 -6.87 48.94
C GLN A 115 -21.58 -8.41 49.03
N GLY A 116 -21.44 -9.11 47.91
CA GLY A 116 -21.25 -10.57 47.88
C GLY A 116 -19.95 -11.07 48.53
N LEU A 117 -19.04 -10.16 48.92
CA LEU A 117 -17.86 -10.50 49.71
C LEU A 117 -18.13 -10.43 51.23
N ASP A 118 -19.21 -9.75 51.63
CA ASP A 118 -19.51 -9.39 53.02
C ASP A 118 -20.85 -9.93 53.52
N ARG A 119 -21.72 -10.41 52.62
CA ARG A 119 -23.00 -11.06 52.95
C ARG A 119 -23.39 -12.16 51.96
N LYS A 120 -24.34 -12.99 52.37
CA LYS A 120 -25.06 -13.90 51.47
C LYS A 120 -25.88 -13.11 50.43
N LEU A 121 -25.72 -13.44 49.16
CA LEU A 121 -26.58 -12.98 48.07
C LEU A 121 -27.73 -13.97 47.88
N ASN A 122 -28.91 -13.46 47.52
CA ASN A 122 -29.99 -14.34 47.05
C ASN A 122 -29.70 -14.85 45.62
N ASP A 123 -30.50 -15.82 45.15
CA ASP A 123 -30.26 -16.48 43.87
C ASP A 123 -30.30 -15.49 42.69
N GLU A 124 -31.25 -14.54 42.70
CA GLU A 124 -31.35 -13.52 41.65
C GLU A 124 -30.15 -12.57 41.65
N GLU A 125 -29.74 -12.09 42.82
CA GLU A 125 -28.56 -11.23 43.00
C GLU A 125 -27.29 -11.93 42.50
N PHE A 126 -27.11 -13.20 42.86
CA PHE A 126 -25.94 -13.97 42.47
C PHE A 126 -25.93 -14.25 40.95
N ILE A 127 -27.08 -14.59 40.35
CA ILE A 127 -27.24 -14.71 38.89
C ILE A 127 -26.84 -13.40 38.19
N ARG A 128 -27.24 -12.24 38.71
CA ARG A 128 -26.92 -10.92 38.13
C ARG A 128 -25.41 -10.64 38.16
N VAL A 129 -24.73 -11.01 39.24
CA VAL A 129 -23.25 -10.90 39.37
C VAL A 129 -22.56 -11.76 38.31
N LEU A 130 -22.94 -13.05 38.20
CA LEU A 130 -22.34 -13.98 37.25
C LEU A 130 -22.60 -13.55 35.79
N LEU A 131 -23.81 -13.12 35.45
CA LEU A 131 -24.11 -12.60 34.11
C LEU A 131 -23.33 -11.32 33.79
N HIS A 132 -23.12 -10.45 34.78
CA HIS A 132 -22.35 -9.22 34.61
C HIS A 132 -20.89 -9.51 34.23
N ILE A 133 -20.22 -10.39 34.98
CA ILE A 133 -18.84 -10.79 34.73
C ILE A 133 -18.72 -11.53 33.39
N ALA A 134 -19.60 -12.50 33.10
CA ALA A 134 -19.59 -13.25 31.83
C ALA A 134 -19.78 -12.34 30.59
N LYS A 135 -20.59 -11.28 30.72
CA LYS A 135 -20.82 -10.28 29.64
C LYS A 135 -19.58 -9.43 29.38
N ARG A 136 -18.76 -9.19 30.42
CA ARG A 136 -17.59 -8.31 30.44
C ARG A 136 -16.33 -9.00 30.98
N ARG A 137 -16.01 -10.18 30.44
CA ARG A 137 -14.94 -11.09 30.88
C ARG A 137 -13.46 -10.63 30.75
N GLY A 138 -13.22 -9.33 30.71
CA GLY A 138 -11.87 -8.76 30.69
C GLY A 138 -11.04 -9.02 29.41
N TYR A 139 -9.94 -8.28 29.32
CA TYR A 139 -8.95 -8.43 28.26
C TYR A 139 -8.00 -9.59 28.56
N ASN A 140 -7.60 -10.35 27.54
CA ASN A 140 -6.62 -11.41 27.76
C ASN A 140 -5.20 -10.84 27.68
N ASN A 141 -4.52 -10.75 28.81
CA ASN A 141 -3.15 -10.26 28.92
C ASN A 141 -2.07 -11.29 28.52
N SER A 142 -2.45 -12.52 28.16
CA SER A 142 -1.52 -13.64 27.93
C SER A 142 -0.91 -13.69 26.52
N ASN A 143 -1.38 -12.85 25.57
CA ASN A 143 -1.04 -12.99 24.15
C ASN A 143 0.11 -12.04 23.75
N GLN A 144 1.30 -12.56 23.48
CA GLN A 144 2.50 -11.74 23.20
C GLN A 144 2.35 -10.80 21.99
N ASN A 145 1.65 -11.22 20.93
CA ASN A 145 1.43 -10.38 19.74
C ASN A 145 0.67 -9.07 20.04
N GLN A 146 -0.10 -9.03 21.11
CA GLN A 146 -0.86 -7.83 21.51
C GLN A 146 0.01 -6.78 22.22
N LYS A 147 1.20 -7.17 22.70
CA LYS A 147 2.17 -6.24 23.31
C LYS A 147 2.79 -5.27 22.29
N ASN A 148 2.67 -5.55 20.99
CA ASN A 148 3.29 -4.75 19.94
C ASN A 148 2.35 -3.70 19.31
N GLU A 149 1.03 -3.82 19.52
CA GLU A 149 0.04 -2.83 19.03
C GLU A 149 -0.07 -1.63 19.98
N LYS A 150 -0.16 -0.40 19.43
CA LYS A 150 -0.22 0.84 20.22
C LYS A 150 -1.35 0.83 21.26
N ASP A 151 -2.56 0.46 20.85
CA ASP A 151 -3.72 0.40 21.75
C ASP A 151 -3.64 -0.77 22.73
N GLY A 152 -3.05 -1.90 22.30
CA GLY A 152 -2.81 -3.07 23.15
C GLY A 152 -1.87 -2.75 24.32
N LYS A 153 -0.82 -1.96 24.09
CA LYS A 153 0.08 -1.49 25.16
C LYS A 153 -0.64 -0.66 26.20
N VAL A 154 -1.42 0.34 25.78
CA VAL A 154 -2.17 1.21 26.69
C VAL A 154 -3.17 0.42 27.53
N ILE A 155 -3.85 -0.57 26.94
CA ILE A 155 -4.77 -1.44 27.67
C ILE A 155 -4.03 -2.29 28.70
N LEU A 156 -2.88 -2.88 28.34
CA LEU A 156 -2.08 -3.71 29.24
C LEU A 156 -1.48 -2.90 30.40
N GLU A 157 -0.99 -1.69 30.12
CA GLU A 157 -0.51 -0.74 31.13
C GLU A 157 -1.63 -0.34 32.10
N SER A 158 -2.82 -0.03 31.58
CA SER A 158 -3.98 0.29 32.42
C SER A 158 -4.41 -0.90 33.29
N ILE A 159 -4.43 -2.12 32.76
CA ILE A 159 -4.75 -3.32 33.55
C ILE A 159 -3.75 -3.48 34.68
N LYS A 160 -2.44 -3.38 34.37
CA LYS A 160 -1.39 -3.48 35.37
C LYS A 160 -1.53 -2.41 36.46
N SER A 161 -1.75 -1.16 36.06
CA SER A 161 -1.98 -0.04 37.00
C SER A 161 -3.18 -0.29 37.91
N ASN A 162 -4.28 -0.80 37.36
CA ASN A 162 -5.49 -1.09 38.14
C ASN A 162 -5.28 -2.23 39.14
N THR A 163 -4.53 -3.27 38.75
CA THR A 163 -4.16 -4.36 39.67
C THR A 163 -3.25 -3.85 40.79
N GLU A 164 -2.24 -3.03 40.46
CA GLU A 164 -1.35 -2.42 41.45
C GLU A 164 -2.09 -1.49 42.42
N GLU A 165 -3.03 -0.70 41.91
CA GLU A 165 -3.88 0.17 42.73
C GLU A 165 -4.82 -0.61 43.65
N MET A 166 -5.42 -1.69 43.16
CA MET A 166 -6.26 -2.59 43.96
C MET A 166 -5.48 -3.12 45.18
N HIS A 167 -4.25 -3.60 44.96
CA HIS A 167 -3.39 -4.07 46.04
C HIS A 167 -2.94 -2.94 46.97
N ARG A 168 -2.54 -1.79 46.42
CA ARG A 168 -2.09 -0.62 47.20
C ARG A 168 -3.19 -0.09 48.13
N LEU A 169 -4.44 -0.08 47.67
CA LEU A 169 -5.59 0.39 48.44
C LEU A 169 -6.22 -0.71 49.30
N GLY A 170 -5.70 -1.94 49.28
CA GLY A 170 -6.15 -3.05 50.13
C GLY A 170 -7.50 -3.65 49.74
N TYR A 171 -7.92 -3.55 48.48
CA TYR A 171 -9.15 -4.17 48.01
C TYR A 171 -8.97 -5.67 47.70
N ARG A 172 -9.98 -6.50 48.00
CA ARG A 172 -9.92 -7.96 47.80
C ARG A 172 -10.09 -8.37 46.35
N THR A 173 -10.91 -7.63 45.61
CA THR A 173 -11.21 -7.92 44.20
C THR A 173 -11.27 -6.65 43.37
N ILE A 174 -11.06 -6.80 42.05
CA ILE A 174 -11.15 -5.66 41.13
C ILE A 174 -12.59 -5.14 41.04
N GLY A 175 -13.60 -6.00 41.24
CA GLY A 175 -15.01 -5.62 41.36
C GLY A 175 -15.28 -4.72 42.55
N GLU A 176 -14.71 -5.05 43.72
CA GLU A 176 -14.81 -4.23 44.94
C GLU A 176 -14.17 -2.85 44.74
N MET A 177 -12.94 -2.79 44.21
CA MET A 177 -12.27 -1.52 43.90
C MET A 177 -13.11 -0.68 42.93
N MET A 178 -13.58 -1.27 41.83
CA MET A 178 -14.38 -0.56 40.82
C MET A 178 -15.72 -0.06 41.38
N CYS A 179 -16.30 -0.76 42.35
CA CYS A 179 -17.49 -0.29 43.05
C CYS A 179 -17.16 0.91 43.94
N LYS A 180 -16.21 0.75 44.87
CA LYS A 180 -15.90 1.74 45.90
C LYS A 180 -15.24 3.01 45.34
N GLU A 181 -14.32 2.87 44.38
CA GLU A 181 -13.55 3.99 43.82
C GLU A 181 -14.25 4.72 42.68
N HIS A 182 -15.20 4.08 42.00
CA HIS A 182 -15.85 4.67 40.83
C HIS A 182 -17.36 4.73 40.98
N PHE A 183 -18.03 3.59 41.15
CA PHE A 183 -19.49 3.54 41.19
C PHE A 183 -20.07 4.39 42.33
N SER A 184 -19.63 4.16 43.57
CA SER A 184 -20.16 4.84 44.76
C SER A 184 -19.81 6.34 44.79
N LYS A 185 -18.59 6.71 44.38
CA LYS A 185 -18.13 8.11 44.35
C LYS A 185 -18.77 8.94 43.23
N GLU A 186 -19.11 8.33 42.10
CA GLU A 186 -19.84 9.01 41.02
C GLU A 186 -21.30 9.29 41.46
N ILE A 187 -21.97 8.30 42.05
CA ILE A 187 -23.32 8.44 42.59
C ILE A 187 -23.37 9.53 43.68
N SER A 188 -22.41 9.54 44.62
CA SER A 188 -22.39 10.53 45.70
C SER A 188 -22.20 11.98 45.21
N ARG A 189 -21.69 12.16 43.98
CA ARG A 189 -21.53 13.48 43.34
C ARG A 189 -22.75 13.90 42.52
N GLY A 190 -23.84 13.12 42.54
CA GLY A 190 -25.01 13.32 41.68
C GLY A 190 -24.74 13.00 40.20
N ILE A 191 -23.60 12.36 39.91
CA ILE A 191 -23.18 12.05 38.55
C ILE A 191 -23.56 10.59 38.28
N PHE A 192 -24.56 10.36 37.44
CA PHE A 192 -24.92 9.01 36.98
C PHE A 192 -23.94 8.51 35.90
N GLU A 193 -22.65 8.57 36.20
CA GLU A 193 -21.61 8.11 35.30
C GLU A 193 -21.42 6.60 35.42
N ASN A 194 -21.09 6.00 34.28
CA ASN A 194 -20.95 4.56 34.17
C ASN A 194 -19.50 4.20 34.53
N VAL A 195 -19.28 3.19 35.38
CA VAL A 195 -17.97 2.54 35.69
C VAL A 195 -17.20 2.07 34.42
N ARG A 196 -17.78 2.24 33.23
CA ARG A 196 -17.21 1.88 31.94
C ARG A 196 -16.23 2.95 31.44
N ASN A 197 -15.29 2.48 30.63
CA ASN A 197 -14.47 3.34 29.78
C ASN A 197 -15.34 4.31 28.94
N LYS A 198 -14.95 5.59 28.93
CA LYS A 198 -15.59 6.64 28.13
C LYS A 198 -14.99 6.74 26.73
N ALA A 199 -15.85 7.09 25.76
CA ALA A 199 -15.45 7.32 24.38
C ALA A 199 -14.85 8.73 24.12
N LYS A 200 -15.03 9.69 25.04
CA LYS A 200 -14.56 11.08 24.90
C LYS A 200 -13.89 11.57 26.20
N LYS A 201 -12.84 12.40 26.07
CA LYS A 201 -12.47 13.41 27.08
C LYS A 201 -13.37 14.64 26.87
N GLU A 202 -13.78 15.31 27.94
CA GLU A 202 -14.66 16.50 27.95
C GLU A 202 -14.00 17.81 27.46
N SER A 203 -12.87 17.75 26.75
CA SER A 203 -12.33 18.97 26.12
C SER A 203 -13.11 19.24 24.84
N LYS A 204 -13.87 20.34 24.81
CA LYS A 204 -14.76 20.74 23.70
C LYS A 204 -14.08 20.97 22.35
N ASP A 205 -12.75 21.03 22.26
CA ASP A 205 -12.06 21.42 21.04
C ASP A 205 -11.03 20.37 20.61
N SER A 206 -11.48 19.31 19.93
CA SER A 206 -10.67 18.61 18.91
C SER A 206 -11.38 17.37 18.36
N GLU A 207 -11.65 17.39 17.05
CA GLU A 207 -11.91 16.21 16.23
C GLU A 207 -10.65 15.31 16.28
N GLY A 208 -10.67 14.28 17.14
CA GLY A 208 -9.52 13.36 17.29
C GLY A 208 -9.23 12.84 18.72
N SER A 209 -10.13 13.01 19.69
CA SER A 209 -9.89 12.54 21.06
C SER A 209 -9.86 11.01 21.19
N LYS A 210 -8.83 10.49 21.88
CA LYS A 210 -8.60 9.05 22.07
C LYS A 210 -9.55 8.47 23.14
N PRO A 211 -10.01 7.21 22.99
CA PRO A 211 -10.78 6.52 24.03
C PRO A 211 -9.95 6.40 25.33
N SER A 212 -10.60 6.63 26.47
CA SER A 212 -9.98 6.44 27.78
C SER A 212 -10.03 4.96 28.15
N TYR A 213 -8.89 4.29 28.19
CA TYR A 213 -8.77 2.88 28.57
C TYR A 213 -8.57 2.66 30.07
N VAL A 214 -8.70 3.71 30.89
CA VAL A 214 -8.30 3.75 32.31
C VAL A 214 -8.95 2.67 33.17
N ARG A 215 -10.21 2.28 32.90
CA ARG A 215 -10.96 1.28 33.69
C ARG A 215 -10.93 -0.11 33.04
N CYS A 216 -9.87 -0.44 32.30
CA CYS A 216 -9.70 -1.78 31.71
C CYS A 216 -9.35 -2.82 32.78
N VAL A 217 -9.96 -4.00 32.68
CA VAL A 217 -9.76 -5.12 33.61
C VAL A 217 -9.21 -6.34 32.89
N GLY A 218 -8.25 -7.03 33.50
CA GLY A 218 -7.68 -8.27 33.01
C GLY A 218 -8.64 -9.45 33.17
N ARG A 219 -8.51 -10.43 32.28
CA ARG A 219 -9.31 -11.65 32.38
C ARG A 219 -8.96 -12.47 33.62
N LYS A 220 -7.67 -12.52 33.97
CA LYS A 220 -7.19 -13.25 35.15
C LYS A 220 -7.76 -12.66 36.43
N ASP A 221 -7.75 -11.34 36.56
CA ASP A 221 -8.33 -10.62 37.71
C ASP A 221 -9.81 -10.97 37.93
N LEU A 222 -10.58 -11.13 36.83
CA LEU A 222 -11.99 -11.56 36.93
C LEU A 222 -12.17 -13.06 37.23
N GLN A 223 -11.22 -13.91 36.87
CA GLN A 223 -11.24 -15.32 37.26
C GLN A 223 -10.96 -15.47 38.75
N GLU A 224 -9.99 -14.70 39.26
CA GLU A 224 -9.68 -14.62 40.68
C GLU A 224 -10.84 -14.03 41.48
N GLU A 225 -11.46 -12.95 41.00
CA GLU A 225 -12.67 -12.40 41.61
C GLU A 225 -13.81 -13.43 41.69
N ILE A 226 -14.01 -14.24 40.65
CA ILE A 226 -15.03 -15.31 40.67
C ILE A 226 -14.70 -16.32 41.77
N LYS A 227 -13.45 -16.78 41.86
CA LYS A 227 -13.04 -17.71 42.90
C LYS A 227 -13.31 -17.15 44.30
N ILE A 228 -12.87 -15.92 44.56
CA ILE A 228 -13.07 -15.23 45.85
C ILE A 228 -14.57 -15.06 46.16
N LEU A 229 -15.38 -14.70 45.16
CA LEU A 229 -16.84 -14.58 45.34
C LEU A 229 -17.50 -15.91 45.70
N PHE A 230 -17.15 -17.01 45.03
CA PHE A 230 -17.68 -18.33 45.37
C PHE A 230 -17.23 -18.78 46.77
N ASP A 231 -15.97 -18.56 47.13
CA ASP A 231 -15.44 -18.84 48.47
C ASP A 231 -16.20 -18.07 49.55
N SER A 232 -16.41 -16.75 49.35
CA SER A 232 -17.20 -15.92 50.26
C SER A 232 -18.66 -16.38 50.35
N GLN A 233 -19.31 -16.68 49.22
CA GLN A 233 -20.71 -17.12 49.21
C GLN A 233 -20.88 -18.49 49.91
N ARG A 234 -19.93 -19.43 49.74
CA ARG A 234 -19.88 -20.68 50.50
C ARG A 234 -19.76 -20.40 52.01
N LYS A 235 -18.85 -19.50 52.41
CA LYS A 235 -18.67 -19.11 53.82
C LYS A 235 -19.94 -18.54 54.46
N PHE A 236 -20.75 -17.78 53.72
CA PHE A 236 -22.02 -17.24 54.21
C PHE A 236 -23.22 -18.19 54.03
N GLY A 237 -23.00 -19.47 53.71
CA GLY A 237 -24.06 -20.47 53.64
C GLY A 237 -24.96 -20.35 52.39
N ASN A 238 -24.41 -19.90 51.26
CA ASN A 238 -25.10 -19.93 49.97
C ASN A 238 -25.04 -21.33 49.34
N LYS A 239 -26.16 -22.07 49.40
CA LYS A 239 -26.29 -23.42 48.83
C LYS A 239 -26.14 -23.45 47.30
N GLY A 240 -26.38 -22.32 46.62
CA GLY A 240 -26.24 -22.20 45.18
C GLY A 240 -24.79 -22.04 44.68
N ALA A 241 -23.84 -21.73 45.57
CA ALA A 241 -22.41 -21.56 45.21
C ALA A 241 -21.65 -22.89 45.25
N THR A 242 -22.03 -23.87 44.41
CA THR A 242 -21.38 -25.19 44.38
C THR A 242 -20.10 -25.19 43.54
N ASP A 243 -19.22 -26.15 43.81
CA ASP A 243 -17.96 -26.34 43.07
C ASP A 243 -18.23 -26.70 41.59
N GLU A 244 -19.26 -27.50 41.29
CA GLU A 244 -19.60 -27.84 39.91
C GLU A 244 -20.07 -26.63 39.11
N LEU A 245 -20.83 -25.73 39.75
CA LEU A 245 -21.26 -24.48 39.12
C LEU A 245 -20.05 -23.59 38.85
N GLU A 246 -19.14 -23.44 39.81
CA GLU A 246 -17.94 -22.62 39.67
C GLU A 246 -17.08 -23.10 38.48
N GLU A 247 -16.85 -24.41 38.37
CA GLU A 247 -16.04 -25.01 37.31
C GLU A 247 -16.73 -24.84 35.94
N SER A 248 -18.02 -25.17 35.85
CA SER A 248 -18.82 -25.05 34.64
C SER A 248 -18.92 -23.60 34.16
N TYR A 249 -19.12 -22.66 35.10
CA TYR A 249 -19.15 -21.23 34.82
C TYR A 249 -17.80 -20.77 34.26
N ASN A 250 -16.68 -21.13 34.90
CA ASN A 250 -15.34 -20.76 34.44
C ASN A 250 -15.04 -21.28 33.02
N LYS A 251 -15.37 -22.56 32.76
CA LYS A 251 -15.22 -23.21 31.44
C LYS A 251 -15.96 -22.45 30.35
N ILE A 252 -17.14 -21.88 30.61
CA ILE A 252 -17.95 -21.17 29.61
C ILE A 252 -17.58 -19.68 29.54
N ALA A 253 -17.53 -18.99 30.69
CA ALA A 253 -17.34 -17.54 30.78
C ALA A 253 -15.99 -17.11 30.18
N PHE A 254 -14.93 -17.85 30.48
CA PHE A 254 -13.57 -17.50 30.10
C PHE A 254 -13.03 -18.27 28.88
N TYR A 255 -13.85 -19.15 28.28
CA TYR A 255 -13.49 -19.91 27.07
C TYR A 255 -12.92 -19.03 25.96
N GLN A 256 -11.79 -19.45 25.40
CA GLN A 256 -11.20 -18.86 24.22
C GLN A 256 -10.99 -19.94 23.17
N ARG A 257 -11.44 -19.66 21.95
CA ARG A 257 -11.20 -20.57 20.84
C ARG A 257 -9.73 -20.54 20.48
N ASP A 258 -9.16 -21.74 20.33
CA ASP A 258 -7.81 -21.93 19.85
C ASP A 258 -7.53 -21.25 18.51
N LEU A 259 -6.30 -20.77 18.37
CA LEU A 259 -5.79 -20.32 17.08
C LEU A 259 -5.62 -21.54 16.16
N LYS A 260 -5.97 -21.36 14.89
CA LYS A 260 -5.68 -22.37 13.87
C LYS A 260 -4.19 -22.40 13.56
N SER A 261 -3.72 -23.53 13.05
CA SER A 261 -2.39 -23.62 12.43
C SER A 261 -2.25 -22.60 11.30
N PHE A 262 -1.09 -21.96 11.22
CA PHE A 262 -0.73 -20.98 10.20
C PHE A 262 -0.10 -21.64 8.97
N GLU A 263 0.12 -22.95 8.99
CA GLU A 263 0.83 -23.68 7.93
C GLU A 263 0.21 -23.55 6.54
N SER A 264 -1.12 -23.44 6.45
CA SER A 264 -1.82 -23.25 5.17
C SER A 264 -1.54 -21.88 4.53
N MET A 265 -1.03 -20.92 5.30
CA MET A 265 -0.65 -19.58 4.84
C MET A 265 0.85 -19.47 4.57
N VAL A 266 1.63 -20.52 4.86
CA VAL A 266 3.06 -20.56 4.56
C VAL A 266 3.22 -20.76 3.05
N GLY A 267 4.05 -19.93 2.43
CA GLY A 267 4.34 -20.03 1.00
C GLY A 267 5.04 -21.35 0.65
N LYS A 268 5.02 -21.67 -0.65
CA LYS A 268 5.71 -22.85 -1.20
C LYS A 268 7.20 -22.58 -1.40
N CYS A 269 8.01 -23.64 -1.32
CA CYS A 269 9.42 -23.56 -1.65
C CYS A 269 9.62 -23.20 -3.13
N GLU A 270 10.68 -22.45 -3.41
CA GLU A 270 11.08 -22.04 -4.76
C GLU A 270 11.40 -23.22 -5.69
N PHE A 271 12.06 -24.27 -5.19
CA PHE A 271 12.46 -25.43 -6.00
C PHE A 271 11.52 -26.63 -5.88
N TYR A 272 10.82 -26.77 -4.74
CA TYR A 272 9.89 -27.87 -4.48
C TYR A 272 8.50 -27.31 -4.13
N PRO A 273 7.63 -27.04 -5.12
CA PRO A 273 6.31 -26.42 -4.89
C PRO A 273 5.35 -27.24 -4.04
N GLU A 274 5.61 -28.52 -3.84
CA GLU A 274 4.93 -29.43 -2.91
C GLU A 274 5.35 -29.21 -1.45
N GLU A 275 6.55 -28.69 -1.22
CA GLU A 275 7.11 -28.42 0.10
C GLU A 275 6.77 -27.00 0.59
N LYS A 276 6.57 -26.87 1.90
CA LYS A 276 6.41 -25.55 2.55
C LYS A 276 7.77 -24.90 2.78
N ARG A 277 7.78 -23.56 2.79
CA ARG A 277 8.93 -22.76 3.21
C ARG A 277 9.33 -23.05 4.65
N ALA A 278 10.63 -23.10 4.92
CA ALA A 278 11.18 -23.26 6.25
C ALA A 278 11.02 -21.97 7.06
N SER A 279 10.82 -22.12 8.38
CA SER A 279 10.90 -21.02 9.33
C SER A 279 12.31 -20.43 9.32
N LYS A 280 12.40 -19.11 9.38
CA LYS A 280 13.69 -18.40 9.56
C LYS A 280 14.30 -18.68 10.93
N CYS A 281 13.50 -19.19 11.88
CA CYS A 281 13.93 -19.50 13.23
C CYS A 281 14.53 -20.92 13.36
N CYS A 282 14.51 -21.72 12.27
CA CYS A 282 15.23 -22.99 12.22
C CYS A 282 16.74 -22.74 12.21
N TYR A 283 17.50 -23.64 12.85
CA TYR A 283 18.95 -23.58 12.88
C TYR A 283 19.53 -23.61 11.46
N SER A 284 19.06 -24.53 10.62
CA SER A 284 19.52 -24.65 9.22
C SER A 284 19.23 -23.39 8.41
N ALA A 285 18.16 -22.66 8.72
CA ALA A 285 17.86 -21.40 8.03
C ALA A 285 18.81 -20.27 8.47
N GLU A 286 19.13 -20.17 9.76
CA GLU A 286 20.15 -19.24 10.26
C GLU A 286 21.54 -19.58 9.70
N GLU A 287 21.90 -20.86 9.68
CA GLU A 287 23.16 -21.37 9.12
C GLU A 287 23.29 -21.03 7.64
N PHE A 288 22.26 -21.28 6.82
CA PHE A 288 22.25 -20.93 5.41
C PHE A 288 22.45 -19.43 5.15
N ILE A 289 21.77 -18.57 5.93
CA ILE A 289 21.90 -17.11 5.80
C ILE A 289 23.33 -16.68 6.16
N ASN A 290 23.88 -17.23 7.25
CA ASN A 290 25.23 -16.93 7.70
C ASN A 290 26.28 -17.42 6.70
N LEU A 291 26.16 -18.66 6.18
CA LEU A 291 27.01 -19.20 5.12
C LEU A 291 27.01 -18.32 3.88
N THR A 292 25.83 -17.89 3.42
CA THR A 292 25.71 -16.97 2.28
C THR A 292 26.50 -15.68 2.52
N LYS A 293 26.46 -15.13 3.75
CA LYS A 293 27.19 -13.91 4.10
C LYS A 293 28.71 -14.14 4.19
N ILE A 294 29.13 -15.26 4.79
CA ILE A 294 30.53 -15.69 4.90
C ILE A 294 31.13 -15.84 3.51
N ILE A 295 30.57 -16.72 2.68
CA ILE A 295 31.11 -17.07 1.35
C ILE A 295 31.24 -15.83 0.46
N ASN A 296 30.23 -14.96 0.44
CA ASN A 296 30.30 -13.73 -0.35
C ASN A 296 31.35 -12.74 0.16
N THR A 297 31.59 -12.72 1.47
CA THR A 297 32.62 -11.86 2.09
C THR A 297 34.01 -12.41 1.80
N LEU A 298 34.22 -13.72 1.96
CA LEU A 298 35.47 -14.39 1.64
C LEU A 298 35.81 -14.27 0.14
N ALA A 299 34.84 -14.52 -0.74
CA ALA A 299 34.99 -14.33 -2.18
C ALA A 299 35.48 -12.92 -2.57
N HIS A 300 34.92 -11.89 -1.94
CA HIS A 300 35.32 -10.50 -2.17
C HIS A 300 36.72 -10.21 -1.63
N ILE A 301 37.13 -10.85 -0.54
CA ILE A 301 38.49 -10.73 0.00
C ILE A 301 39.48 -11.45 -0.92
N THR A 302 39.17 -12.69 -1.35
CA THR A 302 39.96 -13.46 -2.32
C THR A 302 40.19 -12.68 -3.62
N GLU A 303 39.20 -11.94 -4.13
CA GLU A 303 39.39 -11.07 -5.31
C GLU A 303 40.44 -9.97 -5.10
N LYS A 304 40.69 -9.55 -3.84
CA LYS A 304 41.66 -8.51 -3.50
C LYS A 304 43.02 -9.06 -3.05
N THR A 305 43.02 -10.10 -2.23
CA THR A 305 44.24 -10.67 -1.64
C THR A 305 44.80 -11.83 -2.45
N LYS A 306 44.01 -12.39 -3.37
CA LYS A 306 44.27 -13.67 -4.06
C LYS A 306 44.38 -14.88 -3.12
N GLU A 307 44.10 -14.72 -1.83
CA GLU A 307 44.09 -15.82 -0.87
C GLU A 307 42.79 -16.61 -0.98
N VAL A 308 42.90 -17.93 -1.09
CA VAL A 308 41.76 -18.85 -1.10
C VAL A 308 41.54 -19.35 0.32
N PHE A 309 40.32 -19.16 0.84
CA PHE A 309 39.96 -19.60 2.18
C PHE A 309 39.43 -21.03 2.13
N SER A 310 39.94 -21.89 3.01
CA SER A 310 39.57 -23.30 3.07
C SER A 310 38.24 -23.52 3.81
N LYS A 311 37.70 -24.74 3.69
CA LYS A 311 36.48 -25.18 4.38
C LYS A 311 36.62 -25.04 5.91
N GLU A 312 37.80 -25.32 6.45
CA GLU A 312 38.07 -25.28 7.89
C GLU A 312 37.90 -23.85 8.46
N ILE A 313 38.23 -22.82 7.67
CA ILE A 313 38.04 -21.42 8.07
C ILE A 313 36.54 -21.09 8.13
N ILE A 314 35.75 -21.55 7.16
CA ILE A 314 34.30 -21.35 7.14
C ILE A 314 33.66 -22.02 8.37
N GLU A 315 34.07 -23.25 8.67
CA GLU A 315 33.59 -24.00 9.84
C GLU A 315 33.99 -23.33 11.15
N LEU A 316 35.23 -22.82 11.27
CA LEU A 316 35.70 -22.08 12.43
C LEU A 316 34.88 -20.82 12.68
N ILE A 317 34.60 -20.03 11.63
CA ILE A 317 33.77 -18.81 11.72
C ILE A 317 32.36 -19.16 12.20
N LEU A 318 31.74 -20.20 11.64
CA LEU A 318 30.41 -20.66 12.05
C LEU A 318 30.37 -21.15 13.50
N ALA A 319 31.33 -22.01 13.88
CA ALA A 319 31.42 -22.57 15.22
C ALA A 319 31.57 -21.47 16.27
N ARG A 320 32.46 -20.50 16.02
CA ARG A 320 32.68 -19.37 16.92
C ARG A 320 31.45 -18.47 17.04
N ALA A 321 30.74 -18.24 15.94
CA ALA A 321 29.50 -17.47 15.96
C ALA A 321 28.36 -18.20 16.72
N LYS A 322 28.30 -19.53 16.64
CA LYS A 322 27.33 -20.37 17.35
C LYS A 322 27.63 -20.46 18.84
N SER A 323 28.89 -20.41 19.26
CA SER A 323 29.24 -20.52 20.69
C SER A 323 28.92 -19.24 21.49
N VAL A 324 28.76 -18.09 20.82
CA VAL A 324 28.59 -16.78 21.48
C VAL A 324 27.21 -16.20 21.20
N LYS A 325 26.45 -15.90 22.24
CA LYS A 325 25.09 -15.35 22.12
C LYS A 325 25.00 -14.04 21.31
N LYS A 326 26.03 -13.18 21.38
CA LYS A 326 26.13 -11.92 20.61
C LYS A 326 26.62 -12.12 19.16
N GLY A 327 26.95 -13.35 18.79
CA GLY A 327 27.56 -13.70 17.52
C GLY A 327 29.04 -13.33 17.43
N LEU A 328 29.55 -13.32 16.20
CA LEU A 328 30.92 -13.00 15.84
C LEU A 328 30.97 -11.60 15.23
N SER A 329 31.87 -10.73 15.72
CA SER A 329 32.04 -9.36 15.23
C SER A 329 32.97 -9.28 14.01
N TYR A 330 32.90 -8.19 13.23
CA TYR A 330 33.85 -7.96 12.13
C TYR A 330 35.30 -7.86 12.61
N LYS A 331 35.53 -7.35 13.83
CA LYS A 331 36.85 -7.30 14.47
C LYS A 331 37.39 -8.70 14.73
N GLU A 332 36.56 -9.62 15.22
CA GLU A 332 36.96 -11.02 15.40
C GLU A 332 37.14 -11.74 14.06
N LEU A 333 36.32 -11.43 13.05
CA LEU A 333 36.51 -11.95 11.70
C LEU A 333 37.89 -11.56 11.14
N ARG A 334 38.27 -10.28 11.29
CA ARG A 334 39.59 -9.78 10.84
C ARG A 334 40.74 -10.57 11.46
N LYS A 335 40.63 -10.89 12.76
CA LYS A 335 41.58 -11.74 13.49
C LYS A 335 41.66 -13.15 12.95
N ILE A 336 40.51 -13.80 12.75
CA ILE A 336 40.45 -15.17 12.22
C ILE A 336 41.08 -15.26 10.83
N LEU A 337 40.85 -14.24 9.99
CA LEU A 337 41.39 -14.17 8.64
C LEU A 337 42.83 -13.65 8.58
N LYS A 338 43.47 -13.34 9.73
CA LYS A 338 44.83 -12.76 9.81
C LYS A 338 45.01 -11.48 8.98
N LEU A 339 43.95 -10.68 8.85
CA LEU A 339 43.95 -9.43 8.08
C LEU A 339 44.34 -8.20 8.93
N GLU A 340 45.05 -8.41 10.05
CA GLU A 340 45.55 -7.33 10.91
C GLU A 340 46.70 -6.58 10.24
N ASP A 341 47.53 -7.29 9.47
CA ASP A 341 48.66 -6.73 8.71
C ASP A 341 48.25 -6.05 7.39
N HIS A 342 46.96 -6.09 7.05
CA HIS A 342 46.40 -5.52 5.82
C HIS A 342 45.22 -4.57 6.10
N PRO A 343 45.45 -3.40 6.73
CA PRO A 343 44.40 -2.47 7.14
C PRO A 343 43.67 -1.80 5.96
N SER A 344 44.24 -1.86 4.75
CA SER A 344 43.63 -1.36 3.51
C SER A 344 42.43 -2.20 3.05
N ILE A 345 42.26 -3.42 3.57
CA ILE A 345 41.16 -4.31 3.21
C ILE A 345 39.92 -3.94 4.02
N ILE A 346 38.95 -3.35 3.34
CA ILE A 346 37.62 -3.01 3.90
C ILE A 346 36.57 -4.08 3.62
N PHE A 347 35.74 -4.39 4.62
CA PHE A 347 34.58 -5.26 4.44
C PHE A 347 33.44 -4.53 3.71
N ARG A 348 32.84 -5.21 2.72
CA ARG A 348 31.76 -4.64 1.90
C ARG A 348 30.48 -4.47 2.74
N GLY A 349 29.86 -3.29 2.62
CA GLY A 349 28.60 -2.97 3.32
C GLY A 349 28.78 -2.33 4.70
N ILE A 350 30.02 -1.99 5.08
CA ILE A 350 30.33 -1.25 6.30
C ILE A 350 30.74 0.19 5.95
N ASP A 351 30.25 1.14 6.74
CA ASP A 351 30.59 2.56 6.63
C ASP A 351 31.76 2.89 7.58
N TYR A 352 32.98 2.83 7.06
CA TYR A 352 34.23 3.11 7.79
C TYR A 352 34.41 4.59 8.15
N THR A 353 33.49 5.49 7.77
CA THR A 353 33.49 6.87 8.27
C THR A 353 33.14 6.97 9.76
N LYS A 354 32.59 5.91 10.34
CA LYS A 354 32.21 5.84 11.76
C LYS A 354 33.31 5.14 12.58
N LYS A 355 33.64 5.71 13.74
CA LYS A 355 34.62 5.16 14.68
C LYS A 355 34.15 3.79 15.22
N ASP A 356 35.09 2.84 15.37
CA ASP A 356 34.86 1.50 15.94
C ASP A 356 33.79 0.63 15.26
N ILE A 357 33.51 0.85 13.97
CA ILE A 357 32.41 0.17 13.27
C ILE A 357 32.59 -1.37 13.16
N GLU A 358 33.84 -1.87 13.24
CA GLU A 358 34.13 -3.32 13.20
C GLU A 358 33.72 -4.06 14.49
N LYS A 359 33.34 -3.34 15.56
CA LYS A 359 32.72 -3.96 16.76
C LYS A 359 31.31 -4.50 16.47
N ASN A 360 30.69 -4.11 15.35
CA ASN A 360 29.37 -4.61 14.97
C ASN A 360 29.41 -6.11 14.66
N THR A 361 28.30 -6.80 14.99
CA THR A 361 28.11 -8.22 14.70
C THR A 361 28.12 -8.48 13.19
N PHE A 362 28.99 -9.41 12.77
CA PHE A 362 29.05 -9.94 11.41
C PHE A 362 27.96 -11.00 11.21
N ILE A 363 27.95 -12.05 12.02
CA ILE A 363 26.97 -13.15 11.95
C ILE A 363 26.58 -13.58 13.37
N GLU A 364 25.37 -14.10 13.53
CA GLU A 364 24.82 -14.54 14.82
C GLU A 364 23.75 -15.63 14.61
N PHE A 365 23.43 -16.36 15.69
CA PHE A 365 22.38 -17.38 15.75
C PHE A 365 21.31 -17.03 16.80
N PRO A 366 20.63 -15.87 16.67
CA PRO A 366 19.78 -15.34 17.72
C PRO A 366 18.61 -16.27 18.06
N LYS A 367 18.02 -16.98 17.09
CA LYS A 367 16.85 -17.82 17.34
C LYS A 367 17.22 -19.17 17.93
N PHE A 368 18.34 -19.74 17.51
CA PHE A 368 18.95 -20.87 18.20
C PHE A 368 19.21 -20.57 19.68
N HIS A 369 19.86 -19.44 20.00
CA HIS A 369 20.14 -19.07 21.40
C HIS A 369 18.88 -18.69 22.20
N GLU A 370 17.87 -18.10 21.55
CA GLU A 370 16.57 -17.83 22.18
C GLU A 370 15.87 -19.15 22.56
N LEU A 371 15.92 -20.16 21.70
CA LEU A 371 15.37 -21.48 21.98
C LEU A 371 16.16 -22.21 23.08
N ARG A 372 17.49 -22.26 22.98
CA ARG A 372 18.38 -22.87 24.00
C ARG A 372 18.16 -22.22 25.37
N GLY A 373 18.07 -20.89 25.43
CA GLY A 373 17.79 -20.18 26.67
C GLY A 373 16.38 -20.40 27.24
N TYR A 374 15.38 -20.70 26.40
CA TYR A 374 14.03 -21.04 26.86
C TYR A 374 13.93 -22.45 27.45
N LEU A 375 14.85 -23.34 27.02
CA LEU A 375 15.00 -24.73 27.43
C LEU A 375 16.24 -24.94 28.31
N SER A 376 16.67 -23.93 29.06
CA SER A 376 17.85 -24.02 29.94
C SER A 376 17.76 -25.19 30.93
N ASP A 377 16.56 -25.52 31.37
CA ASP A 377 16.30 -26.62 32.31
C ASP A 377 16.51 -28.02 31.67
N PHE A 378 16.75 -28.07 30.36
CA PHE A 378 16.91 -29.28 29.55
C PHE A 378 18.17 -29.20 28.67
N GLU A 379 19.23 -28.54 29.13
CA GLU A 379 20.42 -28.24 28.32
C GLU A 379 21.10 -29.52 27.76
N GLU A 380 21.26 -30.56 28.57
CA GLU A 380 21.83 -31.85 28.15
C GLU A 380 21.01 -32.51 27.03
N GLU A 381 19.69 -32.57 27.21
CA GLU A 381 18.78 -33.10 26.20
C GLU A 381 18.86 -32.25 24.92
N PHE A 382 18.79 -30.92 25.05
CA PHE A 382 18.85 -29.99 23.92
C PHE A 382 20.13 -30.13 23.10
N ASP A 383 21.28 -30.23 23.76
CA ASP A 383 22.58 -30.35 23.09
C ASP A 383 22.77 -31.74 22.45
N SER A 384 22.02 -32.77 22.90
CA SER A 384 21.99 -34.10 22.28
C SER A 384 21.08 -34.21 21.04
N LEU A 385 20.19 -33.24 20.81
CA LEU A 385 19.23 -33.29 19.70
C LEU A 385 19.93 -33.12 18.34
N ASP A 386 19.50 -33.92 17.37
CA ASP A 386 19.91 -33.74 15.99
C ASP A 386 19.35 -32.44 15.38
N ILE A 387 20.02 -31.94 14.34
CA ILE A 387 19.66 -30.67 13.69
C ILE A 387 18.24 -30.72 13.09
N LYS A 388 17.79 -31.87 12.56
CA LYS A 388 16.45 -31.98 11.97
C LYS A 388 15.37 -31.87 13.05
N THR A 389 15.60 -32.48 14.21
CA THR A 389 14.70 -32.37 15.36
C THR A 389 14.64 -30.93 15.87
N LEU A 390 15.78 -30.24 15.99
CA LEU A 390 15.82 -28.81 16.36
C LEU A 390 15.07 -27.92 15.36
N ASP A 391 15.27 -28.14 14.06
CA ASP A 391 14.59 -27.41 13.00
C ASP A 391 13.07 -27.65 13.03
N GLU A 392 12.64 -28.89 13.26
CA GLU A 392 11.23 -29.26 13.33
C GLU A 392 10.56 -28.62 14.55
N ILE A 393 11.22 -28.59 15.72
CA ILE A 393 10.75 -27.84 16.89
C ILE A 393 10.53 -26.37 16.52
N ALA A 394 11.52 -25.71 15.92
CA ALA A 394 11.42 -24.31 15.52
C ALA A 394 10.32 -24.05 14.49
N ASN A 395 10.11 -24.96 13.53
CA ASN A 395 9.03 -24.90 12.55
C ASN A 395 7.65 -25.06 13.19
N ILE A 396 7.47 -26.06 14.05
CA ILE A 396 6.22 -26.30 14.77
C ILE A 396 5.83 -25.06 15.57
N ILE A 397 6.77 -24.50 16.33
CA ILE A 397 6.60 -23.27 17.13
C ILE A 397 6.25 -22.07 16.25
N ALA A 398 6.92 -21.92 15.09
CA ALA A 398 6.68 -20.81 14.19
C ALA A 398 5.27 -20.86 13.58
N PHE A 399 4.82 -22.06 13.17
CA PHE A 399 3.57 -22.21 12.44
C PHE A 399 2.35 -22.51 13.32
N ASN A 400 2.54 -22.83 14.60
CA ASN A 400 1.46 -23.22 15.50
C ASN A 400 1.57 -22.48 16.84
N LYS A 401 0.43 -21.95 17.31
CA LYS A 401 0.34 -21.18 18.57
C LYS A 401 -0.71 -21.73 19.54
N SER A 402 -1.46 -22.77 19.16
CA SER A 402 -2.43 -23.42 20.04
C SER A 402 -1.78 -24.56 20.79
N GLN A 403 -1.94 -24.60 22.10
CA GLN A 403 -1.43 -25.66 22.97
C GLN A 403 -1.91 -27.05 22.53
N LYS A 404 -3.16 -27.16 22.05
CA LYS A 404 -3.73 -28.43 21.56
C LYS A 404 -2.95 -28.97 20.35
N ILE A 405 -2.66 -28.11 19.37
CA ILE A 405 -1.94 -28.49 18.15
C ILE A 405 -0.46 -28.76 18.46
N LEU A 406 0.13 -27.95 19.35
CA LEU A 406 1.51 -28.15 19.80
C LEU A 406 1.65 -29.52 20.49
N LYS A 407 0.71 -29.88 21.38
CA LYS A 407 0.70 -31.18 22.05
C LYS A 407 0.68 -32.35 21.05
N GLU A 408 -0.20 -32.28 20.04
CA GLU A 408 -0.31 -33.32 19.00
C GLU A 408 0.96 -33.45 18.14
N LYS A 409 1.65 -32.33 17.87
CA LYS A 409 2.85 -32.32 17.02
C LYS A 409 4.09 -32.73 17.80
N PHE A 410 4.28 -32.22 19.02
CA PHE A 410 5.43 -32.55 19.86
C PHE A 410 5.39 -33.99 20.37
N SER A 411 4.21 -34.60 20.54
CA SER A 411 4.11 -36.02 20.92
C SER A 411 4.68 -36.98 19.86
N LYS A 412 4.95 -36.49 18.64
CA LYS A 412 5.53 -37.28 17.53
C LYS A 412 7.05 -37.11 17.44
N LEU A 413 7.65 -36.24 18.26
CA LEU A 413 9.08 -35.99 18.25
C LEU A 413 9.80 -36.81 19.33
N PRO A 414 11.07 -37.20 19.10
CA PRO A 414 11.87 -37.97 20.05
C PRO A 414 12.43 -37.06 21.16
N ILE A 415 11.54 -36.47 21.96
CA ILE A 415 11.87 -35.58 23.09
C ILE A 415 11.14 -36.00 24.37
N SER A 416 11.71 -35.70 25.52
CA SER A 416 11.18 -36.03 26.83
C SER A 416 9.82 -35.38 27.09
N LYS A 417 8.97 -36.04 27.89
CA LYS A 417 7.64 -35.50 28.25
C LYS A 417 7.74 -34.13 28.92
N SER A 418 8.75 -33.94 29.78
CA SER A 418 9.00 -32.68 30.47
C SER A 418 9.35 -31.54 29.50
N MET A 419 10.19 -31.81 28.50
CA MET A 419 10.49 -30.83 27.45
C MET A 419 9.24 -30.54 26.59
N GLN A 420 8.44 -31.56 26.25
CA GLN A 420 7.17 -31.36 25.53
C GLN A 420 6.23 -30.41 26.27
N GLU A 421 6.05 -30.60 27.58
CA GLU A 421 5.19 -29.74 28.41
C GLU A 421 5.68 -28.28 28.40
N ARG A 422 7.00 -28.08 28.52
CA ARG A 422 7.61 -26.74 28.40
C ARG A 422 7.34 -26.12 27.04
N LEU A 423 7.52 -26.88 25.96
CA LEU A 423 7.29 -26.43 24.58
C LEU A 423 5.80 -26.18 24.27
N ILE A 424 4.86 -26.91 24.87
CA ILE A 424 3.42 -26.68 24.71
C ILE A 424 3.02 -25.29 25.25
N LEU A 425 3.64 -24.84 26.34
CA LEU A 425 3.40 -23.52 26.92
C LEU A 425 3.99 -22.36 26.10
N ASN A 426 4.77 -22.68 25.06
CA ASN A 426 5.49 -21.80 24.14
C ASN A 426 5.28 -20.30 24.35
N GLN A 427 6.34 -19.62 24.77
CA GLN A 427 6.40 -18.17 24.90
C GLN A 427 7.34 -17.52 23.87
N LEU A 428 7.73 -18.26 22.83
CA LEU A 428 8.66 -17.82 21.80
C LEU A 428 7.93 -17.13 20.65
N GLY A 429 8.48 -15.99 20.22
CA GLY A 429 7.92 -15.10 19.21
C GLY A 429 8.22 -15.48 17.76
N PHE A 430 8.43 -16.76 17.44
CA PHE A 430 8.86 -17.18 16.09
C PHE A 430 7.73 -17.01 15.06
N ASP A 431 7.98 -16.28 13.97
CA ASP A 431 6.93 -15.88 13.01
C ASP A 431 7.40 -15.67 11.55
N LYS A 432 8.68 -15.89 11.22
CA LYS A 432 9.25 -15.62 9.88
C LYS A 432 9.58 -16.88 9.11
N THR A 433 9.61 -16.77 7.78
CA THR A 433 10.01 -17.85 6.85
C THR A 433 11.04 -17.35 5.85
N ILE A 434 11.77 -18.28 5.23
CA ILE A 434 12.65 -18.04 4.07
C ILE A 434 12.01 -18.61 2.79
N SER A 435 12.55 -18.33 1.60
CA SER A 435 11.98 -18.82 0.33
C SER A 435 12.18 -20.33 0.07
N LEU A 436 13.05 -20.99 0.85
CA LEU A 436 13.46 -22.38 0.67
C LEU A 436 12.80 -23.30 1.71
N SER A 437 12.59 -24.58 1.40
CA SER A 437 12.18 -25.60 2.37
C SER A 437 13.38 -26.17 3.11
N LEU A 438 13.15 -26.84 4.26
CA LEU A 438 14.21 -27.55 4.98
C LEU A 438 14.87 -28.62 4.11
N LYS A 439 14.08 -29.32 3.28
CA LYS A 439 14.59 -30.30 2.30
C LYS A 439 15.62 -29.73 1.34
N VAL A 440 15.41 -28.50 0.85
CA VAL A 440 16.40 -27.80 0.02
C VAL A 440 17.61 -27.37 0.84
N LEU A 441 17.39 -26.84 2.05
CA LEU A 441 18.49 -26.43 2.93
C LEU A 441 19.43 -27.59 3.24
N TYR A 442 18.90 -28.78 3.53
CA TYR A 442 19.71 -29.98 3.79
C TYR A 442 20.56 -30.42 2.59
N LYS A 443 20.17 -30.08 1.37
CA LYS A 443 20.99 -30.32 0.16
C LYS A 443 22.04 -29.22 -0.05
N LEU A 444 21.70 -27.96 0.24
CA LEU A 444 22.57 -26.82 -0.05
C LEU A 444 23.66 -26.59 1.00
N ILE A 445 23.33 -26.72 2.29
CA ILE A 445 24.25 -26.39 3.38
C ILE A 445 25.57 -27.16 3.30
N PRO A 446 25.60 -28.49 3.04
CA PRO A 446 26.86 -29.22 2.90
C PRO A 446 27.77 -28.65 1.80
N LEU A 447 27.21 -28.38 0.62
CA LEU A 447 27.93 -27.80 -0.51
C LEU A 447 28.43 -26.38 -0.22
N MET A 448 27.63 -25.59 0.49
CA MET A 448 28.02 -24.24 0.88
C MET A 448 29.12 -24.23 1.97
N LYS A 449 29.16 -25.24 2.85
CA LYS A 449 30.28 -25.41 3.79
C LYS A 449 31.60 -25.67 3.08
N GLU A 450 31.58 -26.28 1.89
CA GLU A 450 32.77 -26.44 1.02
C GLU A 450 33.19 -25.11 0.34
N GLY A 451 32.50 -24.00 0.60
CA GLY A 451 32.82 -22.68 0.04
C GLY A 451 32.11 -22.37 -1.28
N LYS A 452 31.27 -23.27 -1.79
CA LYS A 452 30.51 -23.05 -3.04
C LYS A 452 29.50 -21.93 -2.88
N ARG A 453 29.44 -21.01 -3.86
CA ARG A 453 28.44 -19.95 -3.87
C ARG A 453 27.05 -20.53 -4.08
N TYR A 454 26.00 -19.81 -3.67
CA TYR A 454 24.60 -20.27 -3.78
C TYR A 454 24.22 -20.82 -5.17
N TYR A 455 24.65 -20.14 -6.25
CA TYR A 455 24.37 -20.61 -7.61
C TYR A 455 25.09 -21.92 -7.96
N GLU A 456 26.33 -22.09 -7.51
CA GLU A 456 27.11 -23.31 -7.73
C GLU A 456 26.49 -24.48 -6.95
N ALA A 457 26.19 -24.25 -5.67
CA ALA A 457 25.54 -25.25 -4.81
C ALA A 457 24.16 -25.67 -5.36
N THR A 458 23.37 -24.73 -5.89
CA THR A 458 22.06 -25.06 -6.49
C THR A 458 22.18 -25.83 -7.80
N LYS A 459 23.18 -25.51 -8.63
CA LYS A 459 23.48 -26.25 -9.86
C LYS A 459 23.88 -27.69 -9.56
N GLU A 460 24.83 -27.86 -8.63
CA GLU A 460 25.36 -29.18 -8.26
C GLU A 460 24.34 -30.05 -7.53
N ALA A 461 23.48 -29.44 -6.70
CA ALA A 461 22.37 -30.15 -6.06
C ALA A 461 21.24 -30.57 -7.03
N GLY A 462 21.38 -30.30 -8.33
CA GLY A 462 20.37 -30.59 -9.35
C GLY A 462 19.09 -29.78 -9.21
N LEU A 463 19.11 -28.66 -8.48
CA LEU A 463 17.90 -27.89 -8.16
C LEU A 463 17.48 -26.96 -9.31
N LEU A 464 18.41 -26.61 -10.21
CA LEU A 464 18.10 -25.74 -11.35
C LEU A 464 17.13 -26.37 -12.35
N GLU A 465 17.05 -27.71 -12.43
CA GLU A 465 16.13 -28.42 -13.31
C GLU A 465 14.66 -28.36 -12.84
N PHE A 466 14.47 -28.19 -11.52
CA PHE A 466 13.16 -28.00 -10.90
C PHE A 466 12.71 -26.54 -10.93
N SER A 467 13.59 -25.61 -11.32
CA SER A 467 13.20 -24.23 -11.59
C SER A 467 12.25 -24.23 -12.79
N SER A 468 11.02 -23.75 -12.55
CA SER A 468 9.94 -23.69 -13.53
C SER A 468 10.42 -23.20 -14.92
N LYS A 469 10.40 -24.09 -15.91
CA LYS A 469 10.66 -23.75 -17.33
C LYS A 469 9.72 -22.63 -17.79
N ASP A 470 10.16 -21.83 -18.74
CA ASP A 470 9.33 -20.79 -19.37
C ASP A 470 8.10 -21.42 -20.02
N VAL A 471 6.90 -20.93 -19.65
CA VAL A 471 5.62 -21.41 -20.21
C VAL A 471 5.06 -20.33 -21.13
N LYS A 472 5.52 -20.27 -22.38
CA LYS A 472 5.07 -19.26 -23.35
C LYS A 472 3.62 -19.54 -23.77
N LYS A 473 2.82 -18.47 -23.87
CA LYS A 473 1.42 -18.47 -24.30
C LYS A 473 1.16 -17.29 -25.23
N GLY A 474 0.16 -17.41 -26.10
CA GLY A 474 -0.27 -16.31 -26.98
C GLY A 474 -0.88 -15.10 -26.23
N PHE A 475 -1.36 -15.32 -25.01
CA PHE A 475 -1.90 -14.26 -24.14
C PHE A 475 -1.33 -14.39 -22.73
N LEU A 476 -1.16 -13.25 -22.05
CA LEU A 476 -0.74 -13.23 -20.66
C LEU A 476 -1.80 -13.90 -19.75
N PRO A 477 -1.43 -14.89 -18.91
CA PRO A 477 -2.34 -15.56 -17.98
C PRO A 477 -2.64 -14.69 -16.75
N PRO A 478 -3.76 -14.85 -16.05
CA PRO A 478 -3.99 -14.14 -14.79
C PRO A 478 -2.89 -14.41 -13.76
N LEU A 479 -2.45 -13.40 -12.99
CA LEU A 479 -1.39 -13.54 -11.98
C LEU A 479 -1.65 -14.68 -10.98
N ILE A 480 -2.91 -14.92 -10.62
CA ILE A 480 -3.30 -15.95 -9.64
C ILE A 480 -3.01 -17.38 -10.12
N ASP A 481 -2.95 -17.56 -11.45
CA ASP A 481 -2.67 -18.84 -12.10
C ASP A 481 -1.17 -19.00 -12.40
N THR A 482 -0.32 -18.16 -11.79
CA THR A 482 1.13 -18.14 -12.00
C THR A 482 1.89 -18.16 -10.69
N ASP A 483 3.20 -18.43 -10.77
CA ASP A 483 4.12 -18.39 -9.62
C ASP A 483 4.24 -16.99 -8.98
N PHE A 484 3.72 -15.96 -9.64
CA PHE A 484 3.73 -14.57 -9.16
C PHE A 484 2.55 -14.21 -8.24
N LYS A 485 1.62 -15.14 -7.97
CA LYS A 485 0.36 -14.87 -7.24
C LYS A 485 0.51 -14.14 -5.89
N ASP A 486 1.56 -14.44 -5.13
CA ASP A 486 1.75 -13.95 -3.75
C ASP A 486 2.80 -12.83 -3.65
N THR A 487 3.27 -12.31 -4.78
CA THR A 487 4.42 -11.38 -4.83
C THR A 487 4.03 -9.91 -4.73
N LEU A 488 2.76 -9.57 -4.98
CA LEU A 488 2.32 -8.19 -5.19
C LEU A 488 1.27 -7.71 -4.18
N ASN A 489 1.41 -6.46 -3.75
CA ASN A 489 0.42 -5.75 -2.93
C ASN A 489 -0.91 -5.59 -3.72
N PRO A 490 -2.09 -5.64 -3.07
CA PRO A 490 -3.40 -5.35 -3.68
C PRO A 490 -3.47 -4.18 -4.67
N VAL A 491 -2.79 -3.06 -4.41
CA VAL A 491 -2.74 -1.89 -5.32
C VAL A 491 -2.05 -2.27 -6.63
N VAL A 492 -0.90 -2.94 -6.53
CA VAL A 492 -0.12 -3.39 -7.68
C VAL A 492 -0.88 -4.49 -8.44
N ASN A 493 -1.54 -5.42 -7.73
CA ASN A 493 -2.35 -6.46 -8.36
C ASN A 493 -3.43 -5.90 -9.29
N ARG A 494 -4.07 -4.79 -8.92
CA ARG A 494 -5.07 -4.16 -9.78
C ARG A 494 -4.43 -3.51 -11.01
N ALA A 495 -3.34 -2.77 -10.84
CA ALA A 495 -2.60 -2.17 -11.96
C ALA A 495 -2.12 -3.26 -12.93
N VAL A 496 -1.55 -4.35 -12.42
CA VAL A 496 -1.05 -5.47 -13.24
C VAL A 496 -2.19 -6.23 -13.91
N SER A 497 -3.34 -6.37 -13.24
CA SER A 497 -4.54 -6.95 -13.87
C SER A 497 -5.03 -6.09 -15.04
N GLN A 498 -4.96 -4.76 -14.94
CA GLN A 498 -5.32 -3.87 -16.05
C GLN A 498 -4.24 -3.88 -17.14
N TYR A 499 -2.96 -3.91 -16.79
CA TYR A 499 -1.84 -4.12 -17.72
C TYR A 499 -2.07 -5.36 -18.58
N ARG A 500 -2.36 -6.51 -17.94
CA ARG A 500 -2.71 -7.75 -18.64
C ARG A 500 -3.88 -7.56 -19.60
N LYS A 501 -4.94 -6.86 -19.18
CA LYS A 501 -6.12 -6.63 -20.04
C LYS A 501 -5.79 -5.76 -21.25
N VAL A 502 -4.99 -4.70 -21.07
CA VAL A 502 -4.54 -3.82 -22.16
C VAL A 502 -3.66 -4.61 -23.13
N VAL A 503 -2.61 -5.29 -22.63
CA VAL A 503 -1.70 -6.09 -23.47
C VAL A 503 -2.47 -7.17 -24.25
N ASN A 504 -3.34 -7.95 -23.59
CA ASN A 504 -4.10 -8.99 -24.28
C ASN A 504 -5.10 -8.41 -25.28
N ALA A 505 -5.69 -7.23 -25.01
CA ALA A 505 -6.58 -6.57 -25.96
C ALA A 505 -5.83 -6.06 -27.20
N VAL A 506 -4.64 -5.47 -27.00
CA VAL A 506 -3.73 -5.07 -28.09
C VAL A 506 -3.35 -6.29 -28.93
N ILE A 507 -2.92 -7.38 -28.31
CA ILE A 507 -2.54 -8.61 -29.02
C ILE A 507 -3.73 -9.21 -29.78
N LYS A 508 -4.92 -9.22 -29.17
CA LYS A 508 -6.13 -9.75 -29.81
C LYS A 508 -6.49 -8.97 -31.07
N LYS A 509 -6.28 -7.65 -31.08
CA LYS A 509 -6.67 -6.78 -32.19
C LYS A 509 -5.56 -6.62 -33.25
N TYR A 510 -4.32 -6.44 -32.84
CA TYR A 510 -3.19 -6.07 -33.72
C TYR A 510 -2.15 -7.19 -33.89
N GLY A 511 -2.34 -8.33 -33.24
CA GLY A 511 -1.46 -9.49 -33.32
C GLY A 511 -0.26 -9.44 -32.37
N ARG A 512 0.70 -10.35 -32.59
CA ARG A 512 1.88 -10.51 -31.72
C ARG A 512 2.84 -9.31 -31.82
N LEU A 513 3.62 -9.12 -30.74
CA LEU A 513 4.51 -7.97 -30.57
C LEU A 513 5.97 -8.41 -30.68
N HIS A 514 6.85 -7.51 -31.11
CA HIS A 514 8.30 -7.75 -31.08
C HIS A 514 8.90 -7.32 -29.74
N LYS A 515 8.49 -6.14 -29.25
CA LYS A 515 8.92 -5.60 -27.95
C LYS A 515 7.76 -5.00 -27.15
N ILE A 516 7.92 -5.01 -25.82
CA ILE A 516 7.10 -4.21 -24.90
C ILE A 516 8.03 -3.32 -24.07
N HIS A 517 7.79 -2.01 -24.10
CA HIS A 517 8.48 -1.03 -23.27
C HIS A 517 7.56 -0.59 -22.14
N ILE A 518 8.04 -0.61 -20.89
CA ILE A 518 7.20 -0.38 -19.71
C ILE A 518 7.86 0.62 -18.77
N GLU A 519 7.14 1.67 -18.41
CA GLU A 519 7.44 2.52 -17.26
C GLU A 519 6.36 2.29 -16.20
N PHE A 520 6.77 2.04 -14.95
CA PHE A 520 5.84 2.15 -13.82
C PHE A 520 6.11 3.45 -13.07
N ALA A 521 5.04 4.13 -12.68
CA ALA A 521 5.15 5.27 -11.78
C ALA A 521 5.85 4.87 -10.48
N ARG A 522 6.84 5.69 -10.06
CA ARG A 522 7.62 5.51 -8.81
C ARG A 522 6.75 5.37 -7.56
N ASP A 523 5.49 5.78 -7.62
CA ASP A 523 4.54 5.77 -6.51
C ASP A 523 3.81 4.43 -6.35
N ILE A 524 3.85 3.54 -7.34
CA ILE A 524 3.21 2.21 -7.29
C ILE A 524 3.93 1.28 -6.32
N SER A 525 5.26 1.37 -6.26
CA SER A 525 6.10 0.57 -5.35
C SER A 525 6.11 1.10 -3.92
N LYS A 526 5.60 2.32 -3.70
CA LYS A 526 5.63 3.02 -2.43
C LYS A 526 4.35 2.81 -1.64
N ASN A 527 4.48 2.76 -0.31
CA ASN A 527 3.32 2.73 0.57
C ASN A 527 2.65 4.11 0.64
N PHE A 528 1.42 4.17 1.19
CA PHE A 528 0.66 5.42 1.28
C PHE A 528 1.41 6.55 2.00
N ASN A 529 2.14 6.23 3.07
CA ASN A 529 2.89 7.24 3.84
C ASN A 529 4.07 7.81 3.04
N GLU A 530 4.77 6.97 2.30
CA GLU A 530 5.84 7.39 1.39
C GLU A 530 5.30 8.27 0.26
N ARG A 531 4.16 7.88 -0.35
CA ARG A 531 3.49 8.72 -1.35
C ARG A 531 3.08 10.08 -0.78
N LYS A 532 2.49 10.11 0.41
CA LYS A 532 2.10 11.36 1.08
C LYS A 532 3.31 12.25 1.37
N LYS A 533 4.45 11.68 1.76
CA LYS A 533 5.71 12.45 1.92
C LYS A 533 6.14 13.09 0.61
N ILE A 534 6.06 12.36 -0.50
CA ILE A 534 6.39 12.86 -1.84
C ILE A 534 5.42 13.94 -2.29
N GLU A 535 4.12 13.76 -2.05
CA GLU A 535 3.10 14.76 -2.34
C GLU A 535 3.36 16.07 -1.56
N ILE A 536 3.68 15.95 -0.26
CA ILE A 536 4.06 17.10 0.58
C ILE A 536 5.32 17.78 0.01
N GLU A 537 6.32 17.02 -0.41
CA GLU A 537 7.55 17.54 -1.01
C GLU A 537 7.28 18.24 -2.36
N GLN A 538 6.41 17.67 -3.21
CA GLN A 538 5.99 18.27 -4.47
C GLN A 538 5.21 19.57 -4.26
N ASN A 539 4.30 19.61 -3.28
CA ASN A 539 3.57 20.82 -2.93
C ASN A 539 4.50 21.92 -2.43
N LYS A 540 5.45 21.58 -1.53
CA LYS A 540 6.50 22.52 -1.10
C LYS A 540 7.31 23.05 -2.27
N ASN A 541 7.69 22.18 -3.22
CA ASN A 541 8.41 22.61 -4.43
C ASN A 541 7.57 23.53 -5.33
N ARG A 542 6.26 23.30 -5.42
CA ARG A 542 5.33 24.18 -6.13
C ARG A 542 5.21 25.54 -5.45
N ASP A 543 5.11 25.56 -4.13
CA ASP A 543 5.01 26.79 -3.35
C ASP A 543 6.30 27.62 -3.50
N LEU A 544 7.48 26.98 -3.46
CA LEU A 544 8.76 27.62 -3.75
C LEU A 544 8.85 28.16 -5.20
N ASN A 545 8.29 27.45 -6.17
CA ASN A 545 8.23 27.96 -7.55
C ASN A 545 7.32 29.19 -7.66
N ASN A 546 6.17 29.19 -6.96
CA ASN A 546 5.25 30.32 -6.94
C ASN A 546 5.86 31.54 -6.24
N GLU A 547 6.58 31.32 -5.14
CA GLU A 547 7.35 32.38 -4.46
C GLU A 547 8.42 32.96 -5.38
N ALA A 548 9.22 32.11 -6.03
CA ALA A 548 10.22 32.55 -7.00
C ALA A 548 9.60 33.29 -8.19
N LYS A 549 8.40 32.88 -8.65
CA LYS A 549 7.64 33.58 -9.69
C LYS A 549 7.24 34.99 -9.25
N ARG A 550 6.66 35.13 -8.06
CA ARG A 550 6.31 36.45 -7.50
C ARG A 550 7.54 37.34 -7.32
N LEU A 551 8.66 36.73 -6.92
CA LEU A 551 9.92 37.44 -6.77
C LEU A 551 10.48 37.92 -8.11
N CYS A 552 10.39 37.11 -9.18
CA CYS A 552 10.68 37.55 -10.55
C CYS A 552 9.88 38.80 -10.90
N GLU A 553 8.56 38.76 -10.70
CA GLU A 553 7.65 39.88 -10.96
C GLU A 553 8.03 41.12 -10.15
N SER A 554 8.32 40.98 -8.85
CA SER A 554 8.65 42.12 -7.98
C SER A 554 9.98 42.79 -8.31
N ILE A 555 10.96 42.04 -8.84
CA ILE A 555 12.27 42.59 -9.21
C ILE A 555 12.36 42.97 -10.69
N GLY A 556 11.29 42.79 -11.48
CA GLY A 556 11.26 43.11 -12.91
C GLY A 556 12.03 42.10 -13.79
N LEU A 557 12.11 40.84 -13.36
CA LEU A 557 12.59 39.73 -14.19
C LEU A 557 11.41 39.00 -14.83
N ASP A 558 11.55 38.61 -16.09
CA ASP A 558 10.56 37.77 -16.75
C ASP A 558 10.43 36.41 -16.03
N PRO A 559 9.21 36.00 -15.59
CA PRO A 559 8.97 34.77 -14.84
C PRO A 559 9.03 33.48 -15.69
N ASN A 560 10.10 33.31 -16.46
CA ASN A 560 10.38 32.08 -17.19
C ASN A 560 11.09 31.02 -16.33
N GLY A 561 11.07 29.76 -16.78
CA GLY A 561 11.63 28.62 -16.03
C GLY A 561 13.11 28.77 -15.66
N ARG A 562 13.91 29.45 -16.49
CA ARG A 562 15.33 29.71 -16.22
C ARG A 562 15.50 30.70 -15.07
N ASN A 563 14.76 31.80 -15.08
CA ASN A 563 14.82 32.83 -14.04
C ASN A 563 14.26 32.34 -12.70
N ILE A 564 13.17 31.57 -12.73
CA ILE A 564 12.63 30.88 -11.55
C ILE A 564 13.69 29.97 -10.92
N LEU A 565 14.41 29.19 -11.74
CA LEU A 565 15.48 28.33 -11.25
C LEU A 565 16.68 29.13 -10.70
N LYS A 566 17.08 30.22 -11.37
CA LYS A 566 18.13 31.14 -10.87
C LYS A 566 17.78 31.64 -9.47
N LEU A 567 16.57 32.17 -9.25
CA LEU A 567 16.15 32.70 -7.95
C LEU A 567 16.07 31.63 -6.86
N LYS A 568 15.60 30.43 -7.20
CA LYS A 568 15.60 29.30 -6.26
C LYS A 568 17.01 28.92 -5.82
N LEU A 569 17.95 28.79 -6.76
CA LEU A 569 19.33 28.47 -6.46
C LEU A 569 20.00 29.60 -5.65
N TRP A 570 19.75 30.86 -6.01
CA TRP A 570 20.23 32.03 -5.28
C TRP A 570 19.82 31.99 -3.80
N LYS A 571 18.53 31.75 -3.50
CA LYS A 571 18.04 31.63 -2.11
C LYS A 571 18.55 30.38 -1.39
N GLN A 572 18.71 29.26 -2.09
CA GLN A 572 19.29 28.03 -1.53
C GLN A 572 20.77 28.18 -1.19
N GLN A 573 21.49 29.05 -1.89
CA GLN A 573 22.91 29.33 -1.70
C GLN A 573 23.19 30.49 -0.75
N ASP A 574 22.19 30.89 0.06
CA ASP A 574 22.28 32.05 0.95
C ASP A 574 22.75 33.34 0.24
N GLU A 575 22.41 33.49 -1.05
CA GLU A 575 22.73 34.64 -1.89
C GLU A 575 24.20 34.75 -2.34
N PHE A 576 25.00 33.68 -2.21
CA PHE A 576 26.40 33.66 -2.62
C PHE A 576 26.66 32.73 -3.82
N CYS A 577 27.67 33.08 -4.62
CA CYS A 577 28.22 32.22 -5.64
C CYS A 577 28.96 31.05 -4.98
N ILE A 578 28.62 29.81 -5.34
CA ILE A 578 29.25 28.63 -4.74
C ILE A 578 30.77 28.60 -5.00
N TYR A 579 31.19 28.91 -6.23
CA TYR A 579 32.59 28.76 -6.62
C TYR A 579 33.46 29.93 -6.19
N SER A 580 33.06 31.18 -6.44
CA SER A 580 33.88 32.33 -6.05
C SER A 580 33.71 32.75 -4.59
N GLY A 581 32.51 32.59 -4.02
CA GLY A 581 32.19 33.05 -2.66
C GLY A 581 31.67 34.47 -2.61
N ASP A 582 31.63 35.15 -3.76
CA ASP A 582 31.13 36.51 -3.85
C ASP A 582 29.61 36.54 -3.69
N LYS A 583 29.11 37.63 -3.11
CA LYS A 583 27.68 37.87 -2.98
C LYS A 583 27.05 38.14 -4.35
N ILE A 584 25.96 37.45 -4.64
CA ILE A 584 25.15 37.67 -5.84
C ILE A 584 24.06 38.69 -5.48
N THR A 585 24.07 39.84 -6.15
CA THR A 585 23.10 40.91 -5.95
C THR A 585 21.88 40.76 -6.88
N ILE A 586 20.83 41.54 -6.61
CA ILE A 586 19.65 41.61 -7.49
C ILE A 586 20.04 42.14 -8.88
N GLN A 587 20.99 43.06 -8.96
CA GLN A 587 21.46 43.60 -10.24
C GLN A 587 22.15 42.51 -11.07
N ASP A 588 22.97 41.65 -10.44
CA ASP A 588 23.62 40.52 -11.11
C ASP A 588 22.62 39.51 -11.68
N LEU A 589 21.46 39.36 -11.05
CA LEU A 589 20.37 38.51 -11.53
C LEU A 589 19.65 39.08 -12.75
N LYS A 590 19.59 40.42 -12.88
CA LYS A 590 19.00 41.13 -14.03
C LYS A 590 19.90 41.12 -15.26
N GLU A 591 21.20 41.06 -15.06
CA GLU A 591 22.17 40.97 -16.15
C GLU A 591 22.17 39.57 -16.79
N GLU A 592 21.79 39.48 -18.06
CA GLU A 592 21.48 38.21 -18.74
C GLU A 592 22.66 37.21 -18.76
N ASN A 593 23.88 37.73 -18.91
CA ASN A 593 25.10 36.95 -19.14
C ASN A 593 26.05 36.88 -17.94
N LYS A 594 25.72 37.50 -16.80
CA LYS A 594 26.62 37.55 -15.63
C LYS A 594 26.60 36.27 -14.80
N LEU A 595 25.46 35.60 -14.75
CA LEU A 595 25.24 34.38 -13.97
C LEU A 595 24.82 33.20 -14.86
N GLN A 596 25.39 32.05 -14.58
CA GLN A 596 25.06 30.78 -15.22
C GLN A 596 24.68 29.71 -14.19
N ILE A 597 23.82 28.79 -14.63
CA ILE A 597 23.48 27.60 -13.85
C ILE A 597 24.46 26.52 -14.32
N ASP A 598 25.41 26.16 -13.46
CA ASP A 598 26.40 25.11 -13.72
C ASP A 598 25.91 23.75 -13.22
N HIS A 599 26.37 22.69 -13.89
CA HIS A 599 26.23 21.31 -13.43
C HIS A 599 27.45 20.90 -12.62
N ILE A 600 27.26 20.64 -11.33
CA ILE A 600 28.34 20.22 -10.39
C ILE A 600 29.12 19.06 -10.99
N TYR A 601 28.43 17.97 -11.31
CA TYR A 601 29.00 16.96 -12.20
C TYR A 601 28.62 17.32 -13.63
N PRO A 602 29.60 17.47 -14.53
CA PRO A 602 29.32 17.78 -15.92
C PRO A 602 28.25 16.86 -16.50
N LEU A 603 27.25 17.42 -17.20
CA LEU A 603 26.16 16.65 -17.81
C LEU A 603 26.72 15.57 -18.76
N SER A 604 27.84 15.86 -19.38
CA SER A 604 28.62 14.99 -20.28
C SER A 604 29.12 13.70 -19.64
N ARG A 605 29.44 13.75 -18.36
CA ARG A 605 30.07 12.67 -17.59
C ARG A 605 29.10 12.05 -16.60
N SER A 606 28.01 12.75 -16.25
CA SER A 606 27.06 12.33 -15.23
C SER A 606 25.67 11.95 -15.75
N LEU A 607 25.26 12.54 -16.89
CA LEU A 607 23.90 12.55 -17.43
C LEU A 607 22.83 12.99 -16.42
N ASP A 608 23.23 13.72 -15.38
CA ASP A 608 22.36 14.10 -14.29
C ASP A 608 21.94 15.56 -14.47
N ASP A 609 20.75 15.80 -15.02
CA ASP A 609 20.17 17.15 -15.14
C ASP A 609 19.29 17.51 -13.91
N SER A 610 19.35 16.73 -12.83
CA SER A 610 18.54 16.98 -11.65
C SER A 610 18.90 18.31 -10.99
N GLN A 611 17.94 18.91 -10.28
CA GLN A 611 18.19 20.15 -9.52
C GLN A 611 19.30 19.97 -8.47
N ASN A 612 19.50 18.76 -7.94
CA ASN A 612 20.59 18.46 -7.02
C ASN A 612 21.98 18.48 -7.67
N ASN A 613 22.05 18.54 -9.00
CA ASN A 613 23.28 18.72 -9.75
C ASN A 613 23.51 20.17 -10.18
N LYS A 614 22.63 21.12 -9.85
CA LYS A 614 22.65 22.48 -10.40
C LYS A 614 23.02 23.50 -9.33
N VAL A 615 23.88 24.45 -9.69
CA VAL A 615 24.31 25.57 -8.82
C VAL A 615 24.37 26.86 -9.61
N LEU A 616 24.09 27.98 -8.97
CA LEU A 616 24.18 29.32 -9.56
C LEU A 616 25.55 29.93 -9.29
N VAL A 617 26.26 30.29 -10.35
CA VAL A 617 27.63 30.82 -10.28
C VAL A 617 27.83 31.94 -11.29
N PHE A 618 28.86 32.78 -11.08
CA PHE A 618 29.28 33.73 -12.09
C PHE A 618 29.77 33.00 -13.35
N THR A 619 29.46 33.56 -14.51
CA THR A 619 29.81 32.99 -15.83
C THR A 619 31.31 32.71 -15.95
N THR A 620 32.15 33.60 -15.41
CA THR A 620 33.61 33.43 -15.38
C THR A 620 34.03 32.16 -14.64
N GLN A 621 33.43 31.87 -13.49
CA GLN A 621 33.72 30.67 -12.70
C GLN A 621 33.29 29.40 -13.42
N ASN A 622 32.14 29.42 -14.08
CA ASN A 622 31.67 28.28 -14.87
C ASN A 622 32.62 27.96 -16.04
N GLN A 623 33.10 29.00 -16.74
CA GLN A 623 34.06 28.87 -17.83
C GLN A 623 35.39 28.27 -17.36
N LEU A 624 35.89 28.71 -16.19
CA LEU A 624 37.12 28.19 -15.60
C LEU A 624 37.01 26.71 -15.18
N LYS A 625 35.84 26.30 -14.67
CA LYS A 625 35.58 24.90 -14.30
C LYS A 625 35.51 23.98 -15.54
N GLY A 626 34.81 24.41 -16.58
CA GLY A 626 34.64 23.64 -17.82
C GLY A 626 34.06 22.23 -17.57
N ASN A 627 34.62 21.21 -18.22
CA ASN A 627 34.17 19.82 -18.13
C ASN A 627 34.70 19.04 -16.90
N LYS A 628 35.15 19.76 -15.87
CA LYS A 628 35.69 19.17 -14.63
C LYS A 628 34.63 19.21 -13.54
N THR A 629 34.72 18.28 -12.59
CA THR A 629 34.05 18.39 -11.29
C THR A 629 34.72 19.45 -10.42
N PRO A 630 34.08 19.97 -9.35
CA PRO A 630 34.71 20.95 -8.47
C PRO A 630 36.04 20.44 -7.89
N TYR A 631 36.13 19.15 -7.53
CA TYR A 631 37.36 18.56 -7.03
C TYR A 631 38.46 18.48 -8.08
N GLU A 632 38.15 18.09 -9.33
CA GLU A 632 39.15 18.08 -10.40
C GLU A 632 39.60 19.49 -10.84
N TRP A 633 38.75 20.50 -10.60
CA TRP A 633 39.06 21.89 -10.95
C TRP A 633 39.96 22.58 -9.93
N ILE A 634 39.63 22.52 -8.63
CA ILE A 634 40.36 23.24 -7.57
C ILE A 634 40.92 22.33 -6.46
N GLY A 635 40.62 21.03 -6.46
CA GLY A 635 41.01 20.11 -5.38
C GLY A 635 42.52 19.85 -5.26
N SER A 636 43.31 20.19 -6.28
CA SER A 636 44.78 20.19 -6.21
C SER A 636 45.33 21.36 -5.37
N ASN A 637 44.56 22.44 -5.19
CA ASN A 637 44.90 23.56 -4.32
C ASN A 637 44.21 23.36 -2.95
N LYS A 638 44.98 22.94 -1.94
CA LYS A 638 44.46 22.61 -0.60
C LYS A 638 43.75 23.79 0.06
N GLU A 639 44.28 25.00 -0.07
CA GLU A 639 43.72 26.21 0.55
C GLU A 639 42.36 26.56 -0.06
N LYS A 640 42.27 26.63 -1.39
CA LYS A 640 41.01 26.90 -2.10
C LYS A 640 39.97 25.81 -1.89
N TRP A 641 40.40 24.56 -1.77
CA TRP A 641 39.50 23.43 -1.53
C TRP A 641 38.94 23.43 -0.10
N GLU A 642 39.75 23.75 0.91
CA GLU A 642 39.25 23.90 2.29
C GLU A 642 38.36 25.13 2.45
N ASP A 643 38.67 26.24 1.79
CA ASP A 643 37.77 27.41 1.75
C ASP A 643 36.39 27.05 1.16
N LEU A 644 36.36 26.34 0.03
CA LEU A 644 35.10 25.84 -0.55
C LEU A 644 34.36 24.93 0.45
N ARG A 645 35.05 23.98 1.11
CA ARG A 645 34.39 23.09 2.09
C ARG A 645 33.80 23.87 3.26
N ASN A 646 34.55 24.81 3.82
CA ASN A 646 34.11 25.64 4.94
C ASN A 646 32.88 26.46 4.55
N ARG A 647 32.90 27.07 3.36
CA ARG A 647 31.78 27.82 2.80
C ARG A 647 30.53 26.95 2.62
N ILE A 648 30.68 25.76 2.04
CA ILE A 648 29.57 24.80 1.86
C ILE A 648 28.99 24.36 3.22
N ASN A 649 29.84 24.13 4.21
CA ASN A 649 29.40 23.74 5.56
C ASN A 649 28.73 24.89 6.33
N ALA A 650 29.08 26.14 6.03
CA ALA A 650 28.50 27.33 6.66
C ALA A 650 27.13 27.74 6.09
N MET A 651 26.83 27.39 4.83
CA MET A 651 25.54 27.68 4.20
C MET A 651 24.39 26.93 4.89
N LYS A 652 23.41 27.68 5.39
CA LYS A 652 22.27 27.15 6.18
C LYS A 652 21.17 26.61 5.28
N ARG A 653 20.97 27.20 4.09
CA ARG A 653 19.86 26.86 3.18
C ARG A 653 20.26 25.85 2.09
N LEU A 654 21.54 25.53 1.96
CA LEU A 654 22.02 24.62 0.93
C LEU A 654 21.59 23.18 1.24
N PRO A 655 20.94 22.46 0.31
CA PRO A 655 20.58 21.07 0.53
C PRO A 655 21.80 20.19 0.78
N ARG A 656 21.78 19.36 1.83
CA ARG A 656 22.89 18.47 2.20
C ARG A 656 23.41 17.60 1.05
N ASN A 657 22.51 17.15 0.18
CA ASN A 657 22.89 16.31 -0.98
C ASN A 657 23.69 17.09 -2.02
N VAL A 658 23.36 18.37 -2.23
CA VAL A 658 24.08 19.28 -3.14
C VAL A 658 25.48 19.53 -2.59
N GLY A 659 25.59 19.86 -1.29
CA GLY A 659 26.88 20.05 -0.62
C GLY A 659 27.78 18.81 -0.70
N LYS A 660 27.23 17.61 -0.42
CA LYS A 660 27.97 16.34 -0.60
C LYS A 660 28.45 16.12 -2.02
N LYS A 661 27.66 16.54 -3.00
CA LYS A 661 27.98 16.37 -4.43
C LYS A 661 29.14 17.26 -4.84
N ILE A 662 29.13 18.51 -4.39
CA ILE A 662 30.21 19.50 -4.60
C ILE A 662 31.51 19.00 -3.98
N MET A 663 31.46 18.47 -2.75
CA MET A 663 32.61 17.98 -2.00
C MET A 663 33.06 16.55 -2.38
N ASN A 664 32.46 15.92 -3.39
CA ASN A 664 32.80 14.56 -3.76
C ASN A 664 34.18 14.49 -4.44
N THR A 665 35.11 13.75 -3.83
CA THR A 665 36.45 13.52 -4.36
C THR A 665 36.57 12.26 -5.22
N ALA A 666 35.57 11.38 -5.16
CA ALA A 666 35.55 10.08 -5.85
C ALA A 666 34.42 10.07 -6.90
N PHE A 667 34.46 11.00 -7.85
CA PHE A 667 33.54 10.99 -8.98
C PHE A 667 33.90 9.83 -9.93
N VAL A 668 32.94 8.93 -10.14
CA VAL A 668 33.08 7.86 -11.15
C VAL A 668 32.57 8.41 -12.47
N ASP A 669 33.47 8.52 -13.44
CA ASP A 669 33.10 8.94 -14.78
C ASP A 669 32.25 7.87 -15.45
N LYS A 670 30.98 8.21 -15.69
CA LYS A 670 30.03 7.29 -16.31
C LYS A 670 30.22 7.17 -17.83
N SER A 671 31.18 7.91 -18.41
CA SER A 671 31.59 7.80 -19.82
C SER A 671 32.69 6.76 -20.07
N ILE A 672 33.19 6.06 -19.04
CA ILE A 672 34.12 4.93 -19.20
C ILE A 672 33.32 3.72 -19.73
N GLY A 673 33.21 3.66 -21.07
CA GLY A 673 32.37 2.74 -21.85
C GLY A 673 31.64 3.48 -22.99
N SER A 674 31.04 2.77 -23.95
CA SER A 674 30.17 3.43 -24.96
C SER A 674 29.05 4.20 -24.26
N ARG A 675 28.84 5.49 -24.56
CA ARG A 675 27.78 6.33 -23.94
C ARG A 675 26.38 5.75 -24.15
N SER A 676 26.20 4.97 -25.24
CA SER A 676 25.01 4.16 -25.51
C SER A 676 24.85 3.02 -24.49
N GLU A 677 25.93 2.35 -24.08
CA GLU A 677 25.91 1.31 -23.04
C GLU A 677 25.53 1.83 -21.66
N PHE A 678 25.88 3.08 -21.33
CA PHE A 678 25.52 3.68 -20.06
C PHE A 678 24.06 4.15 -20.03
N LEU A 679 23.59 4.82 -21.10
CA LEU A 679 22.17 5.11 -21.25
C LEU A 679 21.33 3.83 -21.19
N SER A 680 21.71 2.76 -21.89
CA SER A 680 21.00 1.46 -21.86
C SER A 680 21.02 0.79 -20.48
N ARG A 681 22.00 1.09 -19.62
CA ARG A 681 22.00 0.67 -18.21
C ARG A 681 21.10 1.53 -17.31
N ASN A 682 21.03 2.85 -17.50
CA ASN A 682 20.11 3.73 -16.73
C ASN A 682 18.67 3.73 -17.26
N LEU A 683 18.51 3.29 -18.51
CA LEU A 683 17.25 3.01 -19.17
C LEU A 683 16.44 2.01 -18.36
N VAL A 684 17.11 0.96 -17.87
CA VAL A 684 16.49 -0.12 -17.10
C VAL A 684 16.15 0.38 -15.69
N ASP A 685 14.87 0.67 -15.47
CA ASP A 685 14.38 0.85 -14.10
C ASP A 685 14.55 -0.48 -13.31
N THR A 686 15.33 -0.42 -12.24
CA THR A 686 15.65 -1.56 -11.36
C THR A 686 14.62 -1.76 -10.25
N GLY A 687 13.53 -0.98 -10.25
CA GLY A 687 12.43 -1.10 -9.33
C GLY A 687 11.89 -2.53 -9.25
N TYR A 688 11.62 -3.00 -8.03
CA TYR A 688 11.18 -4.37 -7.75
C TYR A 688 9.99 -4.81 -8.62
N ILE A 689 9.00 -3.91 -8.80
CA ILE A 689 7.79 -4.17 -9.59
C ILE A 689 8.12 -4.34 -11.08
N ASN A 690 8.99 -3.48 -11.63
CA ASN A 690 9.34 -3.51 -13.04
C ASN A 690 10.08 -4.79 -13.38
N ARG A 691 11.01 -5.21 -12.50
CA ARG A 691 11.68 -6.50 -12.62
C ARG A 691 10.69 -7.66 -12.58
N LEU A 692 9.76 -7.64 -11.64
CA LEU A 692 8.77 -8.70 -11.47
C LEU A 692 7.84 -8.82 -12.69
N ILE A 693 7.36 -7.70 -13.22
CA ILE A 693 6.47 -7.69 -14.38
C ILE A 693 7.22 -8.00 -15.67
N GLY A 694 8.48 -7.57 -15.79
CA GLY A 694 9.37 -8.02 -16.85
C GLY A 694 9.55 -9.54 -16.82
N GLN A 695 9.79 -10.13 -15.64
CA GLN A 695 9.92 -11.59 -15.48
C GLN A 695 8.60 -12.32 -15.79
N TYR A 696 7.49 -11.87 -15.24
CA TYR A 696 6.16 -12.44 -15.50
C TYR A 696 5.82 -12.39 -16.99
N THR A 697 6.04 -11.25 -17.64
CA THR A 697 5.72 -11.10 -19.06
C THR A 697 6.67 -11.91 -19.92
N SER A 698 7.97 -11.90 -19.61
CA SER A 698 8.97 -12.70 -20.34
C SER A 698 8.62 -14.18 -20.25
N LYS A 699 8.33 -14.67 -19.05
CA LYS A 699 8.07 -16.09 -18.80
C LYS A 699 6.83 -16.61 -19.52
N TYR A 700 5.77 -15.79 -19.61
CA TYR A 700 4.46 -16.25 -20.07
C TYR A 700 4.03 -15.77 -21.45
N LEU A 701 4.60 -14.69 -22.00
CA LEU A 701 4.17 -14.15 -23.29
C LEU A 701 5.08 -14.58 -24.43
N GLU A 702 4.48 -15.00 -25.52
CA GLU A 702 5.19 -15.30 -26.77
C GLU A 702 5.38 -14.03 -27.63
N PHE A 703 6.63 -13.74 -27.99
CA PHE A 703 6.99 -12.58 -28.81
C PHE A 703 7.33 -12.99 -30.25
N LEU A 704 7.25 -12.05 -31.18
CA LEU A 704 7.83 -12.19 -32.53
C LEU A 704 9.36 -12.14 -32.43
N PRO A 705 10.09 -12.87 -33.30
CA PRO A 705 11.54 -12.90 -33.27
C PRO A 705 12.14 -11.51 -33.54
N LEU A 706 13.20 -11.15 -32.82
CA LEU A 706 13.96 -9.93 -33.08
C LEU A 706 15.04 -10.18 -34.15
N GLY A 707 15.38 -9.16 -34.94
CA GLY A 707 16.47 -9.22 -35.92
C GLY A 707 17.85 -9.42 -35.28
N LYS A 708 18.89 -9.72 -36.07
CA LYS A 708 20.27 -9.89 -35.57
C LYS A 708 20.89 -8.58 -35.04
N SER A 709 20.45 -7.42 -35.52
CA SER A 709 20.92 -6.10 -35.08
C SER A 709 20.40 -5.67 -33.69
N GLU A 710 19.44 -6.41 -33.14
CA GLU A 710 18.81 -6.19 -31.83
C GLU A 710 19.40 -7.13 -30.75
N ASP A 711 20.50 -7.81 -31.06
CA ASP A 711 21.19 -8.76 -30.18
C ASP A 711 22.12 -8.01 -29.23
N THR A 712 21.69 -7.80 -27.98
CA THR A 712 22.52 -7.18 -26.93
C THR A 712 23.49 -8.20 -26.34
N SER A 713 24.42 -8.70 -27.15
CA SER A 713 25.29 -9.84 -26.81
C SER A 713 26.50 -9.52 -25.93
N ALA A 714 26.55 -8.37 -25.24
CA ALA A 714 27.79 -7.97 -24.56
C ALA A 714 27.91 -8.36 -23.07
N LYS A 715 26.84 -8.48 -22.25
CA LYS A 715 27.03 -8.41 -20.77
C LYS A 715 26.09 -9.24 -19.86
N SER A 716 25.67 -10.43 -20.29
CA SER A 716 25.35 -11.52 -19.35
C SER A 716 25.79 -12.82 -20.01
N GLY A 717 26.51 -13.69 -19.30
CA GLY A 717 27.25 -14.85 -19.82
C GLY A 717 26.44 -15.95 -20.57
N SER A 718 25.29 -15.64 -21.13
CA SER A 718 24.57 -16.43 -22.12
C SER A 718 24.58 -15.70 -23.47
N LYS A 719 25.45 -16.15 -24.40
CA LYS A 719 25.44 -15.72 -25.81
C LYS A 719 24.03 -15.92 -26.40
N GLY A 720 23.41 -14.84 -26.92
CA GLY A 720 22.19 -14.91 -27.76
C GLY A 720 20.84 -14.54 -27.14
N SER A 721 20.77 -13.90 -25.96
CA SER A 721 19.49 -13.50 -25.35
C SER A 721 18.97 -12.14 -25.86
N LYS A 722 18.06 -12.18 -26.84
CA LYS A 722 17.31 -11.02 -27.34
C LYS A 722 16.30 -10.52 -26.30
N LYS A 723 16.41 -9.26 -25.86
CA LYS A 723 15.55 -8.70 -24.80
C LYS A 723 14.25 -8.12 -25.38
N HIS A 724 13.16 -8.89 -25.29
CA HIS A 724 11.83 -8.47 -25.75
C HIS A 724 11.13 -7.43 -24.85
N ILE A 725 11.58 -7.27 -23.60
CA ILE A 725 10.95 -6.37 -22.63
C ILE A 725 11.96 -5.37 -22.13
N LEU A 726 11.68 -4.09 -22.32
CA LEU A 726 12.48 -2.99 -21.80
C LEU A 726 11.70 -2.27 -20.70
N THR A 727 12.29 -2.16 -19.52
CA THR A 727 11.75 -1.32 -18.46
C THR A 727 12.39 0.04 -18.59
N VAL A 728 11.63 1.11 -18.82
CA VAL A 728 12.14 2.47 -19.03
C VAL A 728 12.05 3.26 -17.72
N SER A 729 13.11 3.99 -17.38
CA SER A 729 13.11 4.88 -16.21
C SER A 729 12.44 6.22 -16.53
N GLY A 730 11.62 6.73 -15.60
CA GLY A 730 10.92 8.01 -15.83
C GLY A 730 11.82 9.24 -15.95
N GLU A 731 13.07 9.14 -15.53
CA GLU A 731 14.08 10.17 -15.80
C GLU A 731 14.39 10.26 -17.29
N LEU A 732 14.58 9.12 -17.95
CA LEU A 732 14.77 9.10 -19.39
C LEU A 732 13.53 9.58 -20.14
N THR A 733 12.34 9.13 -19.76
CA THR A 733 11.08 9.60 -20.38
C THR A 733 10.96 11.13 -20.26
N SER A 734 11.42 11.72 -19.15
CA SER A 734 11.47 13.17 -18.98
C SER A 734 12.51 13.84 -19.88
N ILE A 735 13.70 13.26 -20.02
CA ILE A 735 14.76 13.76 -20.90
C ILE A 735 14.29 13.73 -22.36
N LEU A 736 13.77 12.59 -22.84
CA LEU A 736 13.26 12.43 -24.20
C LEU A 736 12.15 13.43 -24.50
N ARG A 737 11.19 13.61 -23.58
CA ARG A 737 10.13 14.62 -23.71
C ARG A 737 10.68 16.02 -23.96
N HIS A 738 11.66 16.43 -23.13
CA HIS A 738 12.26 17.76 -23.21
C HIS A 738 12.94 17.98 -24.56
N TYR A 739 13.76 17.02 -24.99
CA TYR A 739 14.55 17.14 -26.20
C TYR A 739 13.74 16.97 -27.50
N TRP A 740 12.62 16.27 -27.47
CA TRP A 740 11.66 16.25 -28.58
C TRP A 740 10.69 17.43 -28.57
N GLY A 741 10.85 18.37 -27.62
CA GLY A 741 10.07 19.60 -27.57
C GLY A 741 8.57 19.34 -27.43
N ILE A 742 8.19 18.34 -26.62
CA ILE A 742 6.81 18.09 -26.19
C ILE A 742 6.56 18.96 -24.95
N ASP A 743 5.45 19.71 -24.94
CA ASP A 743 5.10 20.63 -23.87
C ASP A 743 5.05 19.98 -22.47
N SER A 744 5.20 20.83 -21.44
CA SER A 744 5.13 20.41 -20.05
C SER A 744 3.79 19.74 -19.74
N LYS A 745 3.83 18.62 -19.00
CA LYS A 745 2.64 17.79 -18.69
C LYS A 745 1.50 18.63 -18.10
N ASN A 746 0.37 18.71 -18.80
CA ASN A 746 -0.88 19.19 -18.21
C ASN A 746 -1.48 18.07 -17.33
N ARG A 747 -1.22 18.14 -16.03
CA ARG A 747 -1.68 17.16 -15.03
C ARG A 747 -3.20 17.21 -14.78
N GLU A 748 -3.90 18.20 -15.31
CA GLU A 748 -5.36 18.33 -15.17
C GLU A 748 -6.12 17.39 -16.12
N THR A 749 -5.45 16.95 -17.20
CA THR A 749 -6.00 16.01 -18.19
C THR A 749 -5.51 14.58 -17.95
N HIS A 750 -6.23 13.58 -18.47
CA HIS A 750 -5.80 12.18 -18.45
C HIS A 750 -4.94 11.79 -19.68
N LEU A 751 -4.83 12.68 -20.67
CA LEU A 751 -4.18 12.40 -21.97
C LEU A 751 -2.65 12.40 -21.88
N HIS A 752 -2.05 13.03 -20.86
CA HIS A 752 -0.61 13.01 -20.66
C HIS A 752 -0.04 11.59 -20.47
N HIS A 753 -0.84 10.64 -19.95
CA HIS A 753 -0.43 9.23 -19.86
C HIS A 753 -0.18 8.61 -21.23
N PHE A 754 -0.96 8.98 -22.26
CA PHE A 754 -0.69 8.56 -23.62
C PHE A 754 0.64 9.14 -24.12
N GLN A 755 0.86 10.44 -23.93
CA GLN A 755 2.11 11.10 -24.35
C GLN A 755 3.34 10.38 -23.78
N ASP A 756 3.27 10.02 -22.49
CA ASP A 756 4.31 9.25 -21.80
C ASP A 756 4.49 7.88 -22.46
N SER A 757 3.40 7.14 -22.69
CA SER A 757 3.45 5.82 -23.33
C SER A 757 3.98 5.83 -24.76
N LEU A 758 3.74 6.90 -25.53
CA LEU A 758 4.30 7.07 -26.87
C LEU A 758 5.81 7.30 -26.80
N ILE A 759 6.27 8.15 -25.88
CA ILE A 759 7.71 8.38 -25.66
C ILE A 759 8.40 7.06 -25.27
N ILE A 760 7.76 6.29 -24.38
CA ILE A 760 8.25 4.97 -23.95
C ILE A 760 8.32 4.00 -25.13
N ALA A 761 7.31 3.97 -25.99
CA ALA A 761 7.31 3.12 -27.20
C ALA A 761 8.46 3.49 -28.15
N LEU A 762 8.72 4.80 -28.32
CA LEU A 762 9.76 5.35 -29.20
C LEU A 762 11.16 5.39 -28.57
N ALA A 763 11.32 4.96 -27.32
CA ALA A 763 12.62 4.80 -26.66
C ALA A 763 13.38 3.56 -27.19
N THR A 764 13.60 3.52 -28.50
CA THR A 764 14.38 2.49 -29.21
C THR A 764 15.88 2.78 -29.11
N ASP A 765 16.70 1.75 -29.25
CA ASP A 765 18.16 1.87 -29.14
C ASP A 765 18.73 2.93 -30.12
N ALA A 766 18.17 3.01 -31.34
CA ALA A 766 18.52 4.03 -32.33
C ALA A 766 18.24 5.47 -31.83
N ASN A 767 17.04 5.73 -31.29
CA ASN A 767 16.66 7.04 -30.78
C ASN A 767 17.49 7.46 -29.55
N ILE A 768 17.80 6.49 -28.68
CA ILE A 768 18.66 6.70 -27.51
C ILE A 768 20.09 7.04 -27.95
N GLN A 769 20.63 6.31 -28.94
CA GLN A 769 21.96 6.56 -29.48
C GLN A 769 22.05 7.93 -30.16
N SER A 770 21.03 8.33 -30.92
CA SER A 770 20.92 9.67 -31.52
C SER A 770 20.95 10.77 -30.46
N LEU A 771 20.13 10.65 -29.41
CA LEU A 771 20.14 11.61 -28.31
C LEU A 771 21.52 11.69 -27.64
N SER A 772 22.16 10.53 -27.41
CA SER A 772 23.50 10.46 -26.83
C SER A 772 24.54 11.21 -27.66
N ASN A 773 24.54 11.01 -28.98
CA ASN A 773 25.43 11.67 -29.92
C ASN A 773 25.17 13.18 -29.97
N TYR A 774 23.90 13.59 -29.96
CA TYR A 774 23.52 15.00 -29.90
C TYR A 774 24.05 15.69 -28.65
N LEU A 775 23.85 15.09 -27.47
CA LEU A 775 24.34 15.65 -26.19
C LEU A 775 25.86 15.79 -26.19
N LYS A 776 26.58 14.77 -26.66
CA LYS A 776 28.05 14.81 -26.80
C LYS A 776 28.50 15.98 -27.68
N SER A 777 27.87 16.15 -28.85
CA SER A 777 28.20 17.23 -29.79
C SER A 777 27.91 18.64 -29.25
N LYS A 778 27.00 18.79 -28.29
CA LYS A 778 26.67 20.08 -27.67
C LYS A 778 27.70 20.50 -26.63
N GLU A 779 28.33 19.53 -25.96
CA GLU A 779 29.28 19.73 -24.87
C GLU A 779 30.71 19.94 -25.38
N GLU A 780 31.08 19.30 -26.50
CA GLU A 780 32.39 19.47 -27.15
C GLU A 780 32.56 20.85 -27.84
N ARG A 781 31.45 21.58 -28.09
CA ARG A 781 31.42 22.93 -28.71
C ARG A 781 32.10 24.05 -27.89
N TYR A 782 32.55 23.79 -26.67
CA TYR A 782 33.13 24.81 -25.78
C TYR A 782 34.67 24.72 -25.65
N LYS A 783 35.35 23.94 -26.50
CA LYS A 783 36.78 23.64 -26.32
C LYS A 783 37.78 24.52 -27.06
N ASP A 784 37.41 25.31 -28.08
CA ASP A 784 38.43 26.14 -28.75
C ASP A 784 37.88 27.46 -29.32
N SER A 785 38.57 28.57 -29.05
CA SER A 785 38.19 29.93 -29.44
C SER A 785 38.71 30.32 -30.81
N LYS A 786 39.75 29.67 -31.33
CA LYS A 786 40.35 29.95 -32.64
C LYS A 786 39.60 29.33 -33.82
N GLU A 787 39.02 28.13 -33.66
CA GLU A 787 38.18 27.52 -34.71
C GLU A 787 36.82 28.22 -34.86
N LYS A 788 36.36 28.90 -33.80
CA LYS A 788 35.05 29.57 -33.73
C LYS A 788 34.91 30.73 -34.73
N ALA A 789 35.98 31.47 -35.00
CA ALA A 789 35.93 32.62 -35.92
C ALA A 789 35.83 32.19 -37.38
N LYS A 790 36.47 31.07 -37.76
CA LYS A 790 36.41 30.51 -39.11
C LYS A 790 35.07 29.81 -39.39
N ASP A 791 34.58 29.02 -38.44
CA ASP A 791 33.35 28.23 -38.63
C ASP A 791 32.08 29.12 -38.64
N ILE A 792 32.06 30.19 -37.83
CA ILE A 792 30.95 31.18 -37.81
C ILE A 792 30.83 31.92 -39.13
N GLN A 793 31.94 32.18 -39.81
CA GLN A 793 31.98 32.92 -41.08
C GLN A 793 31.51 32.05 -42.27
N GLU A 794 31.74 30.73 -42.23
CA GLU A 794 31.45 29.83 -43.34
C GLU A 794 30.11 29.06 -43.23
N ASN A 795 29.47 28.96 -42.06
CA ASN A 795 28.34 28.04 -41.87
C ASN A 795 27.16 28.57 -41.02
N LEU A 796 26.72 29.82 -41.24
CA LEU A 796 25.57 30.44 -40.54
C LEU A 796 24.25 29.64 -40.59
N GLN A 797 24.03 28.76 -41.58
CA GLN A 797 22.83 27.92 -41.66
C GLN A 797 22.92 26.56 -40.91
N LYS A 798 24.11 26.10 -40.51
CA LYS A 798 24.30 24.78 -39.88
C LYS A 798 24.11 24.78 -38.36
N TYR A 799 24.00 25.96 -37.74
CA TYR A 799 24.04 26.16 -36.28
C TYR A 799 22.75 25.85 -35.50
N LYS A 800 21.74 25.26 -36.14
CA LYS A 800 20.53 24.72 -35.48
C LYS A 800 20.22 23.31 -36.00
N LYS A 801 21.05 22.29 -35.74
CA LYS A 801 20.54 20.91 -35.87
C LYS A 801 19.68 20.61 -34.63
N PRO A 802 18.34 20.55 -34.73
CA PRO A 802 17.50 20.07 -33.65
C PRO A 802 17.85 18.61 -33.33
N VAL A 803 17.46 18.13 -32.16
CA VAL A 803 17.43 16.69 -31.91
C VAL A 803 16.55 16.06 -32.99
N VAL A 804 17.06 15.02 -33.65
CA VAL A 804 16.30 14.32 -34.69
C VAL A 804 15.02 13.78 -34.05
N GLU A 805 13.88 14.19 -34.62
CA GLU A 805 12.57 13.72 -34.17
C GLU A 805 12.47 12.20 -34.33
N PRO A 806 11.73 11.52 -33.44
CA PRO A 806 11.66 10.06 -33.46
C PRO A 806 10.88 9.53 -34.65
N LEU A 807 10.02 10.35 -35.26
CA LEU A 807 9.21 10.09 -36.45
C LEU A 807 9.21 11.34 -37.33
N ILE A 808 9.05 11.16 -38.65
CA ILE A 808 8.73 12.27 -39.56
C ILE A 808 7.36 12.87 -39.16
N ASP A 809 7.29 14.20 -39.09
CA ASP A 809 6.13 15.00 -38.68
C ASP A 809 5.59 14.61 -37.29
N PHE A 810 6.50 14.36 -36.34
CA PHE A 810 6.15 13.77 -35.05
C PHE A 810 5.11 14.59 -34.28
N ARG A 811 5.19 15.92 -34.32
CA ARG A 811 4.25 16.81 -33.61
C ARG A 811 2.84 16.74 -34.18
N LEU A 812 2.70 16.77 -35.51
CA LEU A 812 1.40 16.68 -36.18
C LEU A 812 0.74 15.32 -35.86
N LYS A 813 1.50 14.23 -36.01
CA LYS A 813 1.04 12.88 -35.67
C LYS A 813 0.66 12.75 -34.19
N LEU A 814 1.40 13.41 -33.29
CA LEU A 814 1.07 13.45 -31.87
C LEU A 814 -0.26 14.16 -31.62
N GLU A 815 -0.49 15.32 -32.21
CA GLU A 815 -1.74 16.08 -32.05
C GLU A 815 -2.96 15.35 -32.62
N GLU A 816 -2.83 14.75 -33.80
CA GLU A 816 -3.86 13.91 -34.42
C GLU A 816 -4.20 12.72 -33.53
N ALA A 817 -3.18 12.03 -33.01
CA ALA A 817 -3.38 10.92 -32.09
C ALA A 817 -4.08 11.36 -30.79
N ILE A 818 -3.75 12.54 -30.23
CA ILE A 818 -4.42 13.06 -29.03
C ILE A 818 -5.91 13.27 -29.28
N LYS A 819 -6.29 13.86 -30.42
CA LYS A 819 -7.69 14.13 -30.78
C LYS A 819 -8.51 12.86 -30.96
N ALA A 820 -7.90 11.76 -31.41
CA ALA A 820 -8.57 10.48 -31.63
C ALA A 820 -8.82 9.66 -30.34
N ILE A 821 -8.20 10.02 -29.20
CA ILE A 821 -8.26 9.19 -27.99
C ILE A 821 -9.57 9.40 -27.22
N PHE A 822 -10.36 8.33 -27.11
CA PHE A 822 -11.37 8.21 -26.08
C PHE A 822 -10.81 7.48 -24.84
N VAL A 823 -10.90 8.12 -23.67
CA VAL A 823 -10.30 7.60 -22.43
C VAL A 823 -11.21 6.55 -21.82
N SER A 824 -10.75 5.30 -21.79
CA SER A 824 -11.49 4.15 -21.29
C SER A 824 -11.49 4.11 -19.76
N ARG A 825 -12.64 3.94 -19.12
CA ARG A 825 -12.74 3.76 -17.66
C ARG A 825 -13.31 2.39 -17.31
N ALA A 826 -12.70 1.73 -16.32
CA ALA A 826 -13.17 0.43 -15.86
C ALA A 826 -14.54 0.54 -15.15
N PRO A 827 -15.60 -0.15 -15.63
CA PRO A 827 -16.92 -0.06 -15.01
C PRO A 827 -16.92 -0.73 -13.63
N ARG A 828 -17.69 -0.17 -12.69
CA ARG A 828 -17.83 -0.66 -11.31
C ARG A 828 -19.22 -1.24 -11.07
N ARG A 829 -19.39 -2.51 -11.46
CA ARG A 829 -20.66 -3.25 -11.36
C ARG A 829 -20.78 -4.13 -10.11
N SER A 830 -19.97 -3.86 -9.07
CA SER A 830 -20.06 -4.60 -7.82
C SER A 830 -21.33 -4.21 -7.08
N VAL A 831 -22.19 -5.19 -6.80
CA VAL A 831 -23.43 -5.03 -6.03
C VAL A 831 -23.25 -5.21 -4.52
N THR A 832 -22.02 -5.53 -4.08
CA THR A 832 -21.70 -5.68 -2.66
C THR A 832 -21.09 -4.39 -2.11
N GLY A 833 -21.52 -4.01 -0.92
CA GLY A 833 -21.05 -2.82 -0.20
C GLY A 833 -21.62 -2.76 1.22
N ALA A 834 -21.52 -1.60 1.87
CA ALA A 834 -22.24 -1.38 3.13
C ALA A 834 -23.74 -1.34 2.84
N LEU A 835 -24.57 -2.03 3.65
CA LEU A 835 -26.03 -2.05 3.47
C LEU A 835 -26.68 -0.75 3.93
N HIS A 836 -26.17 -0.19 5.03
CA HIS A 836 -26.63 1.04 5.67
C HIS A 836 -25.47 1.70 6.40
N ALA A 837 -25.62 2.97 6.78
CA ALA A 837 -24.66 3.66 7.64
C ALA A 837 -24.59 3.01 9.03
N GLN A 838 -23.46 3.20 9.74
CA GLN A 838 -23.24 2.57 11.05
C GLN A 838 -24.03 3.23 12.18
N THR A 839 -24.37 4.52 12.05
CA THR A 839 -25.12 5.27 13.04
C THR A 839 -26.60 4.91 12.99
N ILE A 840 -27.15 4.54 14.15
CA ILE A 840 -28.58 4.29 14.35
C ILE A 840 -29.15 5.52 15.06
N PHE A 841 -30.14 6.14 14.45
CA PHE A 841 -30.84 7.31 14.96
C PHE A 841 -32.16 6.90 15.59
N LYS A 842 -32.61 7.65 16.61
CA LYS A 842 -34.00 7.57 17.04
C LYS A 842 -34.92 8.07 15.93
N ARG A 843 -36.18 7.64 15.95
CA ARG A 843 -37.15 7.97 14.90
C ARG A 843 -37.44 9.47 14.85
N GLU A 844 -37.52 10.11 16.01
CA GLU A 844 -37.82 11.52 16.22
C GLU A 844 -36.74 12.43 15.62
N GLU A 845 -35.49 12.00 15.66
CA GLU A 845 -34.35 12.76 15.11
C GLU A 845 -34.46 12.96 13.59
N LYS A 846 -35.27 12.14 12.90
CA LYS A 846 -35.50 12.23 11.45
C LYS A 846 -36.78 12.97 11.06
N TRP A 847 -37.60 13.41 12.01
CA TRP A 847 -38.86 14.09 11.72
C TRP A 847 -38.66 15.40 10.95
N LYS A 848 -37.65 16.20 11.32
CA LYS A 848 -37.34 17.47 10.62
C LYS A 848 -36.98 17.24 9.14
N GLU A 849 -36.27 16.15 8.86
CA GLU A 849 -35.82 15.82 7.50
C GLU A 849 -37.02 15.46 6.61
N TYR A 850 -37.94 14.62 7.10
CA TYR A 850 -38.99 14.02 6.27
C TYR A 850 -40.39 14.63 6.42
N GLY A 851 -40.60 15.55 7.37
CA GLY A 851 -41.90 16.18 7.61
C GLY A 851 -42.75 15.41 8.63
N GLY A 852 -42.19 15.14 9.80
CA GLY A 852 -42.89 14.45 10.91
C GLY A 852 -42.87 12.91 10.81
N GLY A 853 -43.66 12.27 11.67
CA GLY A 853 -43.75 10.80 11.75
C GLY A 853 -44.31 10.14 10.48
N GLU A 854 -45.29 10.79 9.83
CA GLU A 854 -45.85 10.36 8.54
C GLU A 854 -44.77 10.36 7.45
N GLY A 855 -43.96 11.42 7.38
CA GLY A 855 -42.86 11.51 6.44
C GLY A 855 -41.81 10.42 6.63
N VAL A 856 -41.51 10.03 7.87
CA VAL A 856 -40.60 8.93 8.17
C VAL A 856 -41.18 7.57 7.74
N ASN A 857 -42.47 7.32 7.97
CA ASN A 857 -43.14 6.11 7.48
C ASN A 857 -43.05 6.01 5.95
N ARG A 858 -43.42 7.09 5.26
CA ARG A 858 -43.34 7.16 3.80
C ARG A 858 -41.90 6.95 3.31
N ALA A 859 -40.90 7.48 4.03
CA ALA A 859 -39.49 7.29 3.67
C ALA A 859 -39.04 5.83 3.82
N LEU A 860 -39.56 5.10 4.82
CA LEU A 860 -39.31 3.66 5.00
C LEU A 860 -39.95 2.83 3.89
N GLU A 861 -41.22 3.09 3.56
CA GLU A 861 -41.95 2.41 2.48
C GLU A 861 -41.25 2.56 1.12
N LEU A 862 -40.76 3.78 0.84
CA LEU A 862 -40.00 4.12 -0.35
C LEU A 862 -38.57 3.59 -0.34
N GLY A 863 -38.09 3.07 0.79
CA GLY A 863 -36.72 2.62 0.96
C GLY A 863 -35.68 3.74 0.92
N LYS A 864 -36.06 5.00 1.20
CA LYS A 864 -35.12 6.14 1.37
C LYS A 864 -34.25 5.99 2.62
N ILE A 865 -34.79 5.33 3.63
CA ILE A 865 -34.15 4.97 4.91
C ILE A 865 -34.51 3.52 5.26
N ARG A 866 -33.82 2.93 6.24
CA ARG A 866 -34.10 1.57 6.73
C ARG A 866 -34.30 1.57 8.24
N GLU A 867 -35.02 0.58 8.73
CA GLU A 867 -35.22 0.32 10.15
C GLU A 867 -34.39 -0.90 10.58
N ILE A 868 -33.52 -0.72 11.58
CA ILE A 868 -32.62 -1.74 12.10
C ILE A 868 -32.56 -1.64 13.62
N ASN A 869 -32.89 -2.72 14.33
CA ASN A 869 -32.93 -2.80 15.80
C ASN A 869 -33.77 -1.68 16.45
N GLY A 870 -34.98 -1.41 15.93
CA GLY A 870 -35.89 -0.38 16.47
C GLY A 870 -35.46 1.06 16.21
N GLY A 871 -34.42 1.29 15.40
CA GLY A 871 -33.94 2.63 15.04
C GLY A 871 -33.79 2.82 13.54
N ILE A 872 -33.63 4.08 13.13
CA ILE A 872 -33.54 4.49 11.73
C ILE A 872 -32.08 4.60 11.30
N VAL A 873 -31.77 4.05 10.12
CA VAL A 873 -30.46 4.16 9.47
C VAL A 873 -30.59 4.70 8.06
N THR A 874 -29.59 5.46 7.63
CA THR A 874 -29.48 5.88 6.23
C THR A 874 -28.96 4.74 5.37
N ASN A 875 -29.35 4.71 4.09
CA ASN A 875 -28.86 3.71 3.14
C ASN A 875 -27.34 3.74 2.99
N GLY A 876 -26.76 2.59 2.65
CA GLY A 876 -25.37 2.47 2.25
C GLY A 876 -25.19 2.84 0.77
N ASP A 877 -24.41 2.05 0.04
CA ASP A 877 -24.08 2.37 -1.35
C ASP A 877 -25.30 2.18 -2.28
N MET A 878 -25.58 3.20 -3.11
CA MET A 878 -26.43 3.05 -4.29
C MET A 878 -25.58 2.45 -5.42
N VAL A 879 -25.84 1.18 -5.75
CA VAL A 879 -24.97 0.39 -6.65
C VAL A 879 -25.47 0.34 -8.08
N ARG A 880 -26.78 0.46 -8.27
CA ARG A 880 -27.45 0.39 -9.57
C ARG A 880 -28.58 1.40 -9.60
N VAL A 881 -28.81 2.00 -10.76
CA VAL A 881 -30.05 2.73 -11.04
C VAL A 881 -30.68 2.20 -12.31
N ASP A 882 -32.00 2.03 -12.31
CA ASP A 882 -32.76 1.63 -13.50
C ASP A 882 -33.39 2.85 -14.14
N ILE A 883 -33.22 2.99 -15.45
CA ILE A 883 -33.78 4.07 -16.24
C ILE A 883 -35.01 3.56 -16.97
N PHE A 884 -36.10 4.31 -16.85
CA PHE A 884 -37.36 4.09 -17.53
C PHE A 884 -37.72 5.29 -18.40
N LYS A 885 -38.54 5.08 -19.42
CA LYS A 885 -39.12 6.12 -20.27
C LYS A 885 -40.63 6.00 -20.29
N SER A 886 -41.34 7.10 -20.08
CA SER A 886 -42.80 7.12 -20.20
C SER A 886 -43.21 6.98 -21.66
N LYS A 887 -44.13 6.06 -21.96
CA LYS A 887 -44.62 5.82 -23.34
C LYS A 887 -45.31 7.05 -23.92
N ASN A 888 -46.14 7.72 -23.12
CA ASN A 888 -46.97 8.82 -23.59
C ASN A 888 -46.22 10.16 -23.68
N LYS A 889 -45.32 10.45 -22.72
CA LYS A 889 -44.64 11.75 -22.60
C LYS A 889 -43.19 11.71 -23.06
N GLY A 890 -42.63 10.53 -23.32
CA GLY A 890 -41.24 10.35 -23.70
C GLY A 890 -40.22 10.74 -22.62
N LYS A 891 -40.65 10.99 -21.38
CA LYS A 891 -39.80 11.47 -20.28
C LYS A 891 -39.07 10.34 -19.57
N TYR A 892 -37.81 10.59 -19.19
CA TYR A 892 -37.00 9.62 -18.45
C TYR A 892 -37.18 9.69 -16.93
N HIS A 893 -37.17 8.53 -16.30
CA HIS A 893 -37.35 8.34 -14.85
C HIS A 893 -36.26 7.42 -14.31
N VAL A 894 -35.87 7.62 -13.05
CA VAL A 894 -34.79 6.87 -12.40
C VAL A 894 -35.28 6.16 -11.13
N VAL A 895 -35.06 4.85 -11.07
CA VAL A 895 -35.34 4.00 -9.91
C VAL A 895 -34.01 3.64 -9.22
N PRO A 896 -33.78 4.07 -7.98
CA PRO A 896 -32.55 3.79 -7.25
C PRO A 896 -32.57 2.39 -6.64
N ILE A 897 -31.44 1.69 -6.70
CA ILE A 897 -31.26 0.36 -6.12
C ILE A 897 -30.01 0.34 -5.24
N TYR A 898 -30.22 0.10 -3.95
CA TYR A 898 -29.19 0.08 -2.93
C TYR A 898 -28.70 -1.34 -2.66
N THR A 899 -27.52 -1.45 -2.06
CA THR A 899 -26.99 -2.72 -1.54
C THR A 899 -27.97 -3.44 -0.61
N TYR A 900 -28.77 -2.71 0.17
CA TYR A 900 -29.81 -3.26 1.03
C TYR A 900 -30.87 -4.03 0.22
N ASP A 901 -31.31 -3.48 -0.90
CA ASP A 901 -32.34 -4.09 -1.76
C ASP A 901 -31.86 -5.43 -2.32
N PHE A 902 -30.59 -5.51 -2.73
CA PHE A 902 -29.94 -6.77 -3.12
C PHE A 902 -29.89 -7.79 -1.97
N ALA A 903 -29.63 -7.32 -0.74
CA ALA A 903 -29.52 -8.21 0.42
C ALA A 903 -30.86 -8.86 0.78
N ILE A 904 -31.97 -8.12 0.63
CA ILE A 904 -33.33 -8.64 0.88
C ILE A 904 -33.98 -9.25 -0.35
N GLY A 905 -33.41 -9.05 -1.55
CA GLY A 905 -33.95 -9.59 -2.80
C GLY A 905 -35.23 -8.87 -3.29
N ARG A 906 -35.45 -7.62 -2.90
CA ARG A 906 -36.64 -6.84 -3.29
C ARG A 906 -36.28 -5.82 -4.37
N LEU A 907 -36.67 -6.07 -5.62
CA LEU A 907 -36.44 -5.14 -6.72
C LEU A 907 -37.32 -3.88 -6.54
N PRO A 908 -36.74 -2.68 -6.31
CA PRO A 908 -37.53 -1.45 -6.20
C PRO A 908 -38.22 -1.13 -7.52
N ASN A 909 -39.46 -0.62 -7.49
CA ASN A 909 -40.22 -0.26 -8.70
C ASN A 909 -40.73 1.18 -8.73
N LYS A 910 -40.31 2.03 -7.78
CA LYS A 910 -40.74 3.43 -7.71
C LYS A 910 -39.59 4.38 -8.09
N ALA A 911 -39.86 5.29 -9.02
CA ALA A 911 -38.92 6.30 -9.51
C ALA A 911 -38.95 7.58 -8.69
N ILE A 912 -37.78 8.22 -8.54
CA ILE A 912 -37.60 9.37 -7.65
C ILE A 912 -38.49 10.55 -8.08
N VAL A 913 -39.27 11.06 -7.12
CA VAL A 913 -39.98 12.34 -7.19
C VAL A 913 -39.42 13.29 -6.13
N SER A 914 -39.17 14.53 -6.52
CA SER A 914 -38.54 15.55 -5.69
C SER A 914 -39.55 16.42 -4.93
N GLY A 915 -39.10 16.92 -3.78
CA GLY A 915 -39.83 17.91 -2.97
C GLY A 915 -40.79 17.31 -1.94
N LYS A 916 -41.50 18.22 -1.27
CA LYS A 916 -42.51 17.96 -0.24
C LYS A 916 -43.87 18.41 -0.75
N ASN A 917 -44.95 17.86 -0.19
CA ASN A 917 -46.31 18.33 -0.42
C ASN A 917 -46.56 19.64 0.34
N LYS A 918 -47.75 20.22 0.21
CA LYS A 918 -48.14 21.47 0.89
C LYS A 918 -48.07 21.37 2.43
N LEU A 919 -48.14 20.15 2.98
CA LEU A 919 -48.05 19.86 4.41
C LEU A 919 -46.59 19.64 4.90
N GLY A 920 -45.59 19.84 4.03
CA GLY A 920 -44.18 19.66 4.39
C GLY A 920 -43.72 18.19 4.49
N VAL A 921 -44.57 17.23 4.11
CA VAL A 921 -44.28 15.80 4.07
C VAL A 921 -43.68 15.44 2.71
N ILE A 922 -42.72 14.52 2.65
CA ILE A 922 -42.14 14.07 1.37
C ILE A 922 -43.22 13.54 0.42
N LYS A 923 -43.06 13.83 -0.88
CA LYS A 923 -43.92 13.25 -1.93
C LYS A 923 -43.67 11.76 -2.09
N ASP A 924 -44.71 11.03 -2.50
CA ASP A 924 -44.57 9.64 -2.94
C ASP A 924 -43.77 9.57 -4.24
N TRP A 925 -43.08 8.44 -4.43
CA TRP A 925 -42.36 8.16 -5.67
C TRP A 925 -43.28 7.51 -6.69
N LEU A 926 -42.99 7.77 -7.97
CA LEU A 926 -43.83 7.35 -9.08
C LEU A 926 -43.66 5.86 -9.36
N GLU A 927 -44.72 5.08 -9.39
CA GLU A 927 -44.65 3.66 -9.69
C GLU A 927 -44.42 3.40 -11.18
N MET A 928 -43.49 2.49 -11.50
CA MET A 928 -43.19 2.08 -12.88
C MET A 928 -44.13 0.95 -13.30
N ASP A 929 -45.34 1.33 -13.70
CA ASP A 929 -46.37 0.46 -14.25
C ASP A 929 -46.21 0.23 -15.77
N GLU A 930 -47.25 -0.28 -16.43
CA GLU A 930 -47.28 -0.57 -17.86
C GLU A 930 -47.13 0.67 -18.76
N ASN A 931 -47.31 1.88 -18.23
CA ASN A 931 -47.11 3.14 -18.96
C ASN A 931 -45.63 3.52 -19.12
N PHE A 932 -44.73 2.78 -18.48
CA PHE A 932 -43.28 3.00 -18.53
C PHE A 932 -42.59 1.83 -19.20
N GLU A 933 -41.63 2.16 -20.06
CA GLU A 933 -40.74 1.20 -20.68
C GLU A 933 -39.39 1.23 -19.98
N PHE A 934 -38.87 0.07 -19.59
CA PHE A 934 -37.51 -0.02 -19.08
C PHE A 934 -36.51 0.21 -20.22
N CYS A 935 -35.51 1.07 -20.01
CA CYS A 935 -34.48 1.35 -21.00
C CYS A 935 -33.20 0.54 -20.73
N PHE A 936 -32.56 0.79 -19.59
CA PHE A 936 -31.30 0.15 -19.20
C PHE A 936 -30.97 0.43 -17.73
N SER A 937 -30.02 -0.34 -17.19
CA SER A 937 -29.46 -0.11 -15.85
C SER A 937 -28.10 0.58 -15.94
N LEU A 938 -27.83 1.53 -15.04
CA LEU A 938 -26.53 2.19 -14.91
C LEU A 938 -25.83 1.77 -13.60
N PHE A 939 -24.56 1.40 -13.75
CA PHE A 939 -23.61 1.22 -12.66
C PHE A 939 -22.54 2.30 -12.74
N LYS A 940 -21.85 2.54 -11.63
CA LYS A 940 -20.80 3.57 -11.58
C LYS A 940 -19.72 3.35 -12.65
N ASP A 941 -19.37 4.43 -13.33
CA ASP A 941 -18.48 4.46 -14.50
C ASP A 941 -18.98 3.66 -15.72
N ASP A 942 -20.27 3.33 -15.81
CA ASP A 942 -20.87 2.95 -17.11
C ASP A 942 -20.90 4.20 -18.02
N LEU A 943 -20.71 3.97 -19.33
CA LEU A 943 -20.72 5.01 -20.35
C LEU A 943 -22.14 5.25 -20.87
N VAL A 944 -22.48 6.51 -21.11
CA VAL A 944 -23.74 6.93 -21.72
C VAL A 944 -23.49 7.96 -22.83
N CYS A 945 -24.39 7.98 -23.81
CA CYS A 945 -24.50 9.01 -24.83
C CYS A 945 -25.69 9.91 -24.48
N ILE A 946 -25.46 11.22 -24.38
CA ILE A 946 -26.43 12.20 -23.90
C ILE A 946 -26.54 13.34 -24.92
N GLN A 947 -27.76 13.74 -25.25
CA GLN A 947 -28.03 14.99 -25.95
C GLN A 947 -29.18 15.71 -25.25
N THR A 948 -28.96 16.98 -24.94
CA THR A 948 -29.99 17.85 -24.36
C THR A 948 -30.73 18.56 -25.48
N LYS A 949 -31.87 19.20 -25.19
CA LYS A 949 -32.61 19.96 -26.22
C LYS A 949 -31.84 21.18 -26.76
N LYS A 950 -30.87 21.69 -25.99
CA LYS A 950 -30.08 22.88 -26.36
C LYS A 950 -28.81 22.53 -27.15
N MET A 951 -28.33 21.29 -27.00
CA MET A 951 -27.11 20.82 -27.65
C MET A 951 -27.35 20.39 -29.10
N HIS A 952 -26.49 20.86 -30.00
CA HIS A 952 -26.49 20.46 -31.41
C HIS A 952 -26.11 18.99 -31.57
N GLU A 953 -25.06 18.53 -30.89
CA GLU A 953 -24.55 17.16 -30.95
C GLU A 953 -24.67 16.40 -29.62
N SER A 954 -24.58 15.08 -29.69
CA SER A 954 -24.56 14.22 -28.51
C SER A 954 -23.15 14.07 -27.94
N VAL A 955 -23.04 13.98 -26.61
CA VAL A 955 -21.77 13.82 -25.91
C VAL A 955 -21.70 12.50 -25.15
N PHE A 956 -20.49 11.98 -24.99
CA PHE A 956 -20.24 10.76 -24.21
C PHE A 956 -19.80 11.09 -22.80
N ALA A 957 -20.42 10.45 -21.80
CA ALA A 957 -20.15 10.73 -20.40
C ALA A 957 -20.19 9.48 -19.52
N TYR A 958 -19.36 9.46 -18.48
CA TYR A 958 -19.37 8.38 -17.49
C TYR A 958 -20.32 8.71 -16.34
N TYR A 959 -21.23 7.79 -16.00
CA TYR A 959 -22.12 7.93 -14.87
C TYR A 959 -21.37 7.86 -13.53
N VAL A 960 -21.59 8.86 -12.66
CA VAL A 960 -20.91 8.95 -11.35
C VAL A 960 -21.83 8.54 -10.20
N GLY A 961 -23.10 8.97 -10.23
CA GLY A 961 -24.06 8.75 -9.16
C GLY A 961 -25.38 9.48 -9.39
N THR A 962 -26.38 9.15 -8.57
CA THR A 962 -27.72 9.75 -8.57
C THR A 962 -28.05 10.32 -7.20
N THR A 963 -28.68 11.47 -7.17
CA THR A 963 -29.14 12.13 -5.94
C THR A 963 -30.57 11.70 -5.64
N SER A 964 -30.80 10.99 -4.53
CA SER A 964 -32.12 10.41 -4.20
C SER A 964 -33.18 11.42 -3.77
N SER A 965 -32.81 12.66 -3.43
CA SER A 965 -33.76 13.72 -3.10
C SER A 965 -34.35 14.42 -4.32
N THR A 966 -33.58 14.49 -5.41
CA THR A 966 -33.93 15.26 -6.63
C THR A 966 -34.14 14.38 -7.86
N GLY A 967 -33.62 13.16 -7.87
CA GLY A 967 -33.62 12.28 -9.06
C GLY A 967 -32.63 12.73 -10.13
N THR A 968 -31.72 13.65 -9.79
CA THR A 968 -30.71 14.16 -10.72
C THR A 968 -29.48 13.27 -10.77
N LEU A 969 -28.85 13.20 -11.94
CA LEU A 969 -27.66 12.38 -12.19
C LEU A 969 -26.41 13.26 -12.26
N THR A 970 -25.27 12.66 -11.93
CA THR A 970 -23.95 13.28 -12.11
C THR A 970 -23.15 12.50 -13.14
N PHE A 971 -22.58 13.21 -14.11
CA PHE A 971 -21.75 12.64 -15.17
C PHE A 971 -20.35 13.27 -15.18
N ARG A 972 -19.37 12.50 -15.68
CA ARG A 972 -17.98 12.93 -15.81
C ARG A 972 -17.48 12.79 -17.24
N HIS A 973 -16.72 13.79 -17.67
CA HIS A 973 -16.01 13.77 -18.94
C HIS A 973 -14.92 12.68 -18.99
N HIS A 974 -14.58 12.16 -20.18
CA HIS A 974 -13.65 11.03 -20.28
C HIS A 974 -12.19 11.42 -20.03
N SER A 975 -11.72 12.53 -20.64
CA SER A 975 -10.30 12.94 -20.68
C SER A 975 -9.97 14.16 -19.80
N ASN A 976 -10.99 14.85 -19.30
CA ASN A 976 -10.89 16.22 -18.78
C ASN A 976 -10.32 17.25 -19.78
N CYS A 977 -10.56 17.07 -21.09
CA CYS A 977 -10.31 18.08 -22.10
C CYS A 977 -11.59 18.25 -22.94
N ILE A 978 -12.28 19.38 -22.79
CA ILE A 978 -13.61 19.62 -23.35
C ILE A 978 -13.47 20.38 -24.68
N SER A 979 -14.23 20.00 -25.72
CA SER A 979 -14.41 20.81 -26.95
C SER A 979 -15.34 22.01 -26.72
N ASP A 980 -15.42 22.97 -27.65
CA ASP A 980 -16.32 24.12 -27.46
C ASP A 980 -17.80 23.70 -27.32
N ASP A 981 -18.24 22.67 -28.06
CA ASP A 981 -19.60 22.15 -28.02
C ASP A 981 -19.94 21.43 -26.70
N GLU A 982 -18.95 20.81 -26.06
CA GLU A 982 -19.14 20.08 -24.81
C GLU A 982 -19.22 21.00 -23.57
N LYS A 983 -18.80 22.27 -23.69
CA LYS A 983 -18.84 23.27 -22.60
C LYS A 983 -20.26 23.58 -22.13
N GLU A 984 -21.26 23.36 -22.99
CA GLU A 984 -22.66 23.55 -22.60
C GLU A 984 -23.11 22.51 -21.56
N PHE A 985 -22.57 21.29 -21.65
CA PHE A 985 -22.94 20.17 -20.77
C PHE A 985 -22.03 20.05 -19.56
N PHE A 986 -20.72 20.13 -19.75
CA PHE A 986 -19.74 19.97 -18.68
C PHE A 986 -19.26 21.33 -18.14
N ARG A 987 -19.17 21.45 -16.81
CA ARG A 987 -18.66 22.66 -16.15
C ARG A 987 -17.38 22.37 -15.37
N THR A 988 -16.51 23.38 -15.27
CA THR A 988 -15.27 23.31 -14.51
C THR A 988 -15.55 23.17 -13.02
N SER A 989 -14.96 22.16 -12.37
CA SER A 989 -14.92 22.02 -10.91
C SER A 989 -13.47 22.07 -10.43
N SER A 990 -13.19 22.91 -9.44
CA SER A 990 -11.85 23.20 -8.91
C SER A 990 -11.13 22.02 -8.22
N SER A 991 -11.76 20.83 -8.11
CA SER A 991 -11.16 19.67 -7.42
C SER A 991 -11.48 18.29 -8.00
N SER A 992 -12.43 18.16 -8.92
CA SER A 992 -12.96 16.84 -9.35
C SER A 992 -12.99 16.59 -10.86
N GLY A 993 -12.41 17.51 -11.63
CA GLY A 993 -12.41 17.51 -13.11
C GLY A 993 -13.66 18.17 -13.68
N PHE A 994 -13.99 17.82 -14.91
CA PHE A 994 -15.16 18.34 -15.59
C PHE A 994 -16.39 17.44 -15.33
N LEU A 995 -17.36 17.99 -14.61
CA LEU A 995 -18.56 17.28 -14.19
C LEU A 995 -19.82 18.01 -14.66
N ALA A 996 -20.81 17.24 -15.09
CA ALA A 996 -22.19 17.68 -15.19
C ALA A 996 -22.91 17.24 -13.92
N GLN A 997 -22.98 18.12 -12.92
CA GLN A 997 -23.57 17.82 -11.61
C GLN A 997 -25.06 18.17 -11.57
N ASN A 998 -25.82 17.36 -10.83
CA ASN A 998 -27.25 17.57 -10.59
C ASN A 998 -28.08 17.76 -11.87
N TYR A 999 -27.77 17.00 -12.92
CA TYR A 999 -28.46 17.11 -14.20
C TYR A 999 -29.80 16.38 -14.17
N GLY A 1000 -30.87 17.06 -14.58
CA GLY A 1000 -32.21 16.47 -14.73
C GLY A 1000 -32.31 15.66 -16.01
N ILE A 1001 -32.81 14.41 -15.92
CA ILE A 1001 -32.85 13.50 -17.08
C ILE A 1001 -34.17 13.49 -17.85
N GLN A 1002 -35.23 14.08 -17.29
CA GLN A 1002 -36.60 13.90 -17.79
C GLN A 1002 -36.76 14.31 -19.26
N ASP A 1003 -36.16 15.42 -19.68
CA ASP A 1003 -36.36 16.03 -21.00
C ASP A 1003 -35.15 15.86 -21.94
N LEU A 1004 -34.28 14.88 -21.68
CA LEU A 1004 -33.16 14.56 -22.57
C LEU A 1004 -33.66 14.09 -23.94
N LYS A 1005 -33.07 14.62 -25.01
CA LYS A 1005 -33.38 14.24 -26.40
C LYS A 1005 -32.81 12.86 -26.71
N VAL A 1006 -31.56 12.62 -26.33
CA VAL A 1006 -30.89 11.32 -26.42
C VAL A 1006 -30.39 10.94 -25.05
N PHE A 1007 -30.72 9.72 -24.61
CA PHE A 1007 -30.12 9.11 -23.44
C PHE A 1007 -30.00 7.60 -23.67
N LYS A 1008 -28.79 7.17 -24.02
CA LYS A 1008 -28.48 5.78 -24.38
C LYS A 1008 -27.31 5.24 -23.56
N LYS A 1009 -27.32 3.95 -23.27
CA LYS A 1009 -26.19 3.27 -22.65
C LYS A 1009 -25.20 2.81 -23.71
N CYS A 1010 -23.94 3.11 -23.48
CA CYS A 1010 -22.83 2.69 -24.33
C CYS A 1010 -21.87 1.80 -23.55
N SER A 1011 -21.03 1.07 -24.27
CA SER A 1011 -19.91 0.33 -23.73
C SER A 1011 -18.62 0.90 -24.29
N VAL A 1012 -17.56 0.79 -23.49
CA VAL A 1012 -16.21 1.18 -23.91
C VAL A 1012 -15.28 0.00 -23.72
N SER A 1013 -14.54 -0.35 -24.77
CA SER A 1013 -13.55 -1.42 -24.72
C SER A 1013 -12.36 -1.01 -23.84
N VAL A 1014 -11.49 -1.97 -23.51
CA VAL A 1014 -10.25 -1.66 -22.76
C VAL A 1014 -9.35 -0.68 -23.53
N LEU A 1015 -9.43 -0.69 -24.86
CA LEU A 1015 -8.67 0.17 -25.76
C LEU A 1015 -9.33 1.53 -26.02
N GLY A 1016 -10.57 1.74 -25.57
CA GLY A 1016 -11.28 3.02 -25.74
C GLY A 1016 -12.33 3.03 -26.85
N GLU A 1017 -12.56 1.91 -27.54
CA GLU A 1017 -13.56 1.83 -28.60
C GLU A 1017 -14.96 1.84 -28.02
N ILE A 1018 -15.84 2.69 -28.56
CA ILE A 1018 -17.21 2.84 -28.10
C ILE A 1018 -18.15 1.99 -28.95
N SER A 1019 -19.10 1.32 -28.32
CA SER A 1019 -20.23 0.67 -29.00
C SER A 1019 -21.53 0.88 -28.25
N GLU A 1020 -22.67 0.91 -28.96
CA GLU A 1020 -23.99 0.92 -28.34
C GLU A 1020 -24.25 -0.43 -27.66
N VAL A 1021 -24.83 -0.40 -26.46
CA VAL A 1021 -25.19 -1.64 -25.74
C VAL A 1021 -26.53 -2.11 -26.27
N PRO A 1022 -26.66 -3.37 -26.73
CA PRO A 1022 -27.95 -3.92 -27.13
C PRO A 1022 -28.91 -3.93 -25.94
N PHE A 1023 -30.21 -3.86 -26.22
CA PHE A 1023 -31.23 -3.92 -25.17
C PHE A 1023 -31.06 -5.17 -24.31
N GLU A 1024 -31.01 -4.98 -22.99
CA GLU A 1024 -31.01 -6.07 -22.02
C GLU A 1024 -32.30 -5.95 -21.19
N ALA A 1025 -33.04 -7.05 -21.02
CA ALA A 1025 -34.20 -7.06 -20.14
C ALA A 1025 -33.82 -6.65 -18.71
N ARG A 1026 -34.77 -6.03 -17.98
CA ARG A 1026 -34.56 -5.58 -16.60
C ARG A 1026 -34.16 -6.75 -15.70
N LYS A 1027 -32.89 -6.75 -15.27
CA LYS A 1027 -32.33 -7.84 -14.46
C LYS A 1027 -32.90 -7.83 -13.04
N ASP A 1028 -33.27 -8.99 -12.52
CA ASP A 1028 -33.60 -9.20 -11.10
C ASP A 1028 -32.36 -8.95 -10.22
N ILE A 1029 -32.57 -8.71 -8.93
CA ILE A 1029 -31.54 -8.48 -7.93
C ILE A 1029 -31.46 -9.59 -6.88
N ARG A 1030 -32.38 -10.57 -6.91
CA ARG A 1030 -32.32 -11.76 -6.04
C ARG A 1030 -31.06 -12.56 -6.32
N PHE A 1031 -30.27 -12.81 -5.27
CA PHE A 1031 -29.18 -13.77 -5.36
C PHE A 1031 -29.75 -15.19 -5.45
N LYS A 1032 -29.04 -16.11 -6.12
CA LYS A 1032 -29.40 -17.55 -6.14
C LYS A 1032 -29.56 -18.15 -4.74
N THR A 1033 -28.94 -17.52 -3.73
CA THR A 1033 -28.97 -17.94 -2.32
C THR A 1033 -30.03 -17.24 -1.48
N THR A 1034 -30.76 -16.27 -2.02
CA THR A 1034 -31.86 -15.62 -1.30
C THR A 1034 -33.01 -16.63 -1.18
N LYS A 1035 -33.50 -16.88 0.04
CA LYS A 1035 -34.68 -17.74 0.22
C LYS A 1035 -35.85 -17.13 -0.58
N LYS A 1036 -36.51 -17.96 -1.39
CA LYS A 1036 -37.67 -17.58 -2.19
C LYS A 1036 -38.78 -17.00 -1.32
#